data_AF-A0A8H6QBN7-F1
#
_entry.id   AF-A0A8H6QBN7-F1
#
_cell.length_a   1.000
_cell.length_b   1.000
_cell.length_c   1.000
_cell.angle_alpha   90.00
_cell.angle_beta   90.00
_cell.angle_gamma   90.00
#
_symmetry.space_group_name_H-M   'P 1'
#
loop_
_entity.id
_entity.type
_entity.pdbx_description
1 polymer ?
#
loop_
_entity_poly.entity_id
_entity_poly.type
_entity_poly.pdbx_seq_one_letter_code
_entity_poly.pdbx_strand_id
1 'polypeptide(L)'
;MTGQVSEKGHRYITALDSARCENKWDEVPELIRKVTKHAPQKTCFLQVATAESRIAGYSQKRPSTAQSSSSSSSSLPELIPPLLSTIENKDGSPEEIFQAQVCLGWLHWSLSEPGLAAAHLPKDFGEVADKLGEDISPWTEVCLVKGCYIKGAAQAISESHDALKILETLTPWLSSHSTSPSSKSSQFLHWSEKLLGKAASIASEEAVKRAPSGDSELIKTALKLCRLWSAHPYVKQNLSSQAVHPEGPSEPAAKSAIWKSYYDLLTAILQYGLLYVPPTSGPDRPQLASEIRRVEKIYETILLRESKFPMANSRNEQIEGWVEQVIRNWQELCGPTWTDEDLGEGGQNAVGRNVLDILYRAATKTYHSYLILRRLFHVHSALADFDLAVKALDSYIEIVLGAKERAKKAAEYGELESDENLLQTLAEGVSMLVCFGSDKEAEKAKDLVAILKDFVAKHVQEIEDDGEEAKLVIRQDSSDAQVVSPRVIATAYRAIGTGLANWASWTPRNEDRDDIRAEAIENLERSIAPELGDEFNYSSLYTLALLLAESRDLDGAIGYVKSALSYTQAHGPQSSDLSRERDLVPLWHLLALLLSAKQDYDVAERSCEAAFEQFPSSVISLVNGSRGSQKQRQDVGDALNTTEIRHVLIDQLRGREKERIIETRMTQLAFIELQMGPEAAVNHSDQLLSLFAALFNNLELQTNEQKDRKSEHLVPPKSAAGTVKSLRGSIFGRRKVSRASEHKAESASETQPVSTNSSVHNEPVSSTDPTPAIQVTHEQNGNAENSQPMGRSDSMRQKLRKRSGTLKKAEGQSPTHVNGTEDSTNGVSMATNGTGTPQQPGSGEGLSQDAVGLAVSSTADQPQSAKQPLRPAAHNMDNKQVPPPTGHPKQPPEQDIRLPYSFDSPTKAITKLPLIQSQKQALAILIKIWLLIAGLYRRASLFEDAQEACEEAAKHVERVEALVAAQESSARAFRSRGWAAAKSSDELWADFHTEQGLLAQAQSRPHDAMELFEEALVRDPDHVKATVCLANLLLDIWERKMPLNRPDADDLHAEMSTLYLPATAQKSTATLNKIQRSMPSKGQFPATDVEEDEPKLLNRIAARDRAYGLLSALTKRGTAWDSSEAWYALSRTHEASGDIEKLKEVLWWCVELEDRRPIRHWSNIGSGLYVL
;
A
#
# COMPACT_ATOMS: atom_id res chain seq x y z
N MET A 1 17.89 -82.65 -21.58
CA MET A 1 17.94 -82.38 -20.13
C MET A 1 17.88 -80.87 -19.94
N THR A 2 16.87 -80.37 -19.23
CA THR A 2 16.67 -78.95 -18.97
C THR A 2 17.74 -78.43 -17.99
N GLY A 3 18.54 -77.45 -18.41
CA GLY A 3 19.62 -76.87 -17.61
C GLY A 3 19.10 -75.96 -16.49
N GLN A 4 18.49 -76.54 -15.45
CA GLN A 4 18.14 -75.80 -14.24
C GLN A 4 19.39 -75.19 -13.61
N VAL A 5 19.41 -73.87 -13.46
CA VAL A 5 20.44 -73.15 -12.72
C VAL A 5 20.44 -73.68 -11.27
N SER A 6 21.60 -74.06 -10.75
CA SER A 6 21.73 -74.54 -9.37
C SER A 6 21.14 -73.52 -8.38
N GLU A 7 20.59 -73.96 -7.26
CA GLU A 7 20.11 -73.06 -6.20
C GLU A 7 21.19 -72.06 -5.75
N LYS A 8 22.46 -72.49 -5.72
CA LYS A 8 23.62 -71.60 -5.48
C LYS A 8 23.85 -70.61 -6.63
N GLY A 9 23.61 -71.03 -7.87
CA GLY A 9 23.68 -70.17 -9.05
C GLY A 9 22.62 -69.07 -9.03
N HIS A 10 21.37 -69.40 -8.70
CA HIS A 10 20.29 -68.42 -8.50
C HIS A 10 20.67 -67.40 -7.41
N ARG A 11 21.13 -67.86 -6.24
CA ARG A 11 21.59 -66.97 -5.16
C ARG A 11 22.71 -66.01 -5.60
N TYR A 12 23.66 -66.46 -6.43
CA TYR A 12 24.71 -65.59 -6.96
C TYR A 12 24.23 -64.64 -8.07
N ILE A 13 23.23 -65.01 -8.87
CA ILE A 13 22.59 -64.10 -9.84
C ILE A 13 21.87 -62.99 -9.09
N THR A 14 21.04 -63.32 -8.08
CA THR A 14 20.35 -62.31 -7.25
C THR A 14 21.34 -61.41 -6.51
N ALA A 15 22.45 -61.95 -5.99
CA ALA A 15 23.50 -61.17 -5.35
C ALA A 15 24.23 -60.23 -6.33
N LEU A 16 24.47 -60.66 -7.58
CA LEU A 16 25.07 -59.81 -8.63
C LEU A 16 24.10 -58.69 -9.04
N ASP A 17 22.81 -58.98 -9.17
CA ASP A 17 21.80 -57.97 -9.51
C ASP A 17 21.63 -56.94 -8.38
N SER A 18 21.60 -57.40 -7.13
CA SER A 18 21.63 -56.55 -5.92
C SER A 18 22.90 -55.70 -5.83
N ALA A 19 24.09 -56.24 -6.10
CA ALA A 19 25.34 -55.48 -6.08
C ALA A 19 25.38 -54.37 -7.14
N ARG A 20 24.88 -54.63 -8.36
CA ARG A 20 24.70 -53.59 -9.41
C ARG A 20 23.74 -52.52 -8.90
N CYS A 21 22.56 -52.91 -8.43
CA CYS A 21 21.52 -52.05 -7.88
C CYS A 21 21.96 -51.16 -6.70
N GLU A 22 22.86 -51.65 -5.84
CA GLU A 22 23.35 -50.95 -4.66
C GLU A 22 24.61 -50.10 -4.89
N ASN A 23 25.09 -49.99 -6.15
CA ASN A 23 26.33 -49.29 -6.51
C ASN A 23 27.62 -49.94 -5.97
N LYS A 24 27.59 -51.24 -5.64
CA LYS A 24 28.71 -52.00 -5.06
C LYS A 24 29.64 -52.59 -6.14
N TRP A 25 30.17 -51.73 -7.00
CA TRP A 25 30.98 -52.15 -8.16
C TRP A 25 32.26 -52.91 -7.81
N ASP A 26 32.78 -52.78 -6.58
CA ASP A 26 33.94 -53.53 -6.10
C ASP A 26 33.64 -55.03 -5.85
N GLU A 27 32.38 -55.37 -5.53
CA GLU A 27 31.95 -56.76 -5.29
C GLU A 27 31.58 -57.48 -6.60
N VAL A 28 31.22 -56.72 -7.63
CA VAL A 28 30.74 -57.21 -8.94
C VAL A 28 31.73 -58.17 -9.63
N PRO A 29 33.06 -57.93 -9.72
CA PRO A 29 34.00 -58.86 -10.36
C PRO A 29 34.05 -60.26 -9.72
N GLU A 30 34.01 -60.34 -8.39
CA GLU A 30 33.99 -61.62 -7.67
C GLU A 30 32.63 -62.33 -7.79
N LEU A 31 31.53 -61.57 -7.88
CA LEU A 31 30.20 -62.12 -8.15
C LEU A 31 30.08 -62.64 -9.59
N ILE A 32 30.60 -61.92 -10.59
CA ILE A 32 30.73 -62.41 -11.98
C ILE A 32 31.49 -63.74 -11.99
N ARG A 33 32.65 -63.83 -11.35
CA ARG A 33 33.44 -65.08 -11.27
C ARG A 33 32.65 -66.25 -10.66
N LYS A 34 31.81 -65.99 -9.65
CA LYS A 34 30.93 -66.99 -9.01
C LYS A 34 29.77 -67.40 -9.93
N VAL A 35 29.13 -66.45 -10.62
CA VAL A 35 28.05 -66.72 -11.58
C VAL A 35 28.59 -67.51 -12.79
N THR A 36 29.74 -67.16 -13.36
CA THR A 36 30.40 -67.94 -14.44
C THR A 36 30.65 -69.40 -14.04
N LYS A 37 30.97 -69.66 -12.77
CA LYS A 37 31.19 -71.02 -12.25
C LYS A 37 29.89 -71.81 -12.01
N HIS A 38 28.80 -71.14 -11.65
CA HIS A 38 27.57 -71.80 -11.16
C HIS A 38 26.34 -71.64 -12.08
N ALA A 39 26.42 -70.79 -13.10
CA ALA A 39 25.43 -70.54 -14.13
C ALA A 39 26.07 -70.10 -15.48
N PRO A 40 27.03 -70.85 -16.05
CA PRO A 40 27.74 -70.46 -17.29
C PRO A 40 26.81 -70.25 -18.51
N GLN A 41 25.59 -70.78 -18.50
CA GLN A 41 24.57 -70.60 -19.54
C GLN A 41 24.01 -69.17 -19.62
N LYS A 42 24.29 -68.30 -18.65
CA LYS A 42 23.85 -66.89 -18.63
C LYS A 42 24.88 -65.98 -19.32
N THR A 43 25.18 -66.26 -20.59
CA THR A 43 26.24 -65.63 -21.37
C THR A 43 26.06 -64.12 -21.55
N CYS A 44 24.89 -63.66 -22.00
CA CYS A 44 24.59 -62.23 -22.19
C CYS A 44 24.68 -61.47 -20.86
N PHE A 45 23.99 -61.93 -19.81
CA PHE A 45 24.04 -61.35 -18.46
C PHE A 45 25.46 -61.18 -17.92
N LEU A 46 26.33 -62.20 -18.09
CA LEU A 46 27.74 -62.13 -17.69
C LEU A 46 28.55 -61.13 -18.52
N GLN A 47 28.31 -61.03 -19.83
CA GLN A 47 28.98 -60.06 -20.70
C GLN A 47 28.58 -58.62 -20.34
N VAL A 48 27.27 -58.36 -20.16
CA VAL A 48 26.76 -57.03 -19.77
C VAL A 48 27.31 -56.61 -18.41
N ALA A 49 27.22 -57.46 -17.38
CA ALA A 49 27.78 -57.14 -16.06
C ALA A 49 29.31 -56.90 -16.09
N THR A 50 30.04 -57.60 -16.97
CA THR A 50 31.49 -57.38 -17.18
C THR A 50 31.76 -56.04 -17.87
N ALA A 51 30.95 -55.64 -18.84
CA ALA A 51 31.07 -54.36 -19.52
C ALA A 51 30.74 -53.19 -18.57
N GLU A 52 29.62 -53.26 -17.85
CA GLU A 52 29.22 -52.27 -16.84
C GLU A 52 30.28 -52.07 -15.75
N SER A 53 30.87 -53.16 -15.22
CA SER A 53 31.95 -53.08 -14.24
C SER A 53 33.18 -52.33 -14.78
N ARG A 54 33.52 -52.50 -16.06
CA ARG A 54 34.59 -51.75 -16.73
C ARG A 54 34.23 -50.28 -16.97
N ILE A 55 32.98 -49.97 -17.31
CA ILE A 55 32.49 -48.59 -17.48
C ILE A 55 32.50 -47.84 -16.14
N ALA A 56 32.01 -48.46 -15.07
CA ALA A 56 32.05 -47.90 -13.71
C ALA A 56 33.51 -47.66 -13.25
N GLY A 57 34.38 -48.66 -13.42
CA GLY A 57 35.80 -48.56 -13.07
C GLY A 57 36.62 -47.59 -13.92
N TYR A 58 36.13 -47.19 -15.11
CA TYR A 58 36.69 -46.08 -15.88
C TYR A 58 36.20 -44.73 -15.35
N SER A 59 34.91 -44.60 -15.06
CA SER A 59 34.30 -43.37 -14.55
C SER A 59 34.90 -42.94 -13.21
N GLN A 60 35.21 -43.90 -12.32
CA GLN A 60 35.91 -43.65 -11.05
C GLN A 60 37.37 -43.15 -11.21
N LYS A 61 38.03 -43.43 -12.34
CA LYS A 61 39.44 -43.07 -12.58
C LYS A 61 39.63 -41.74 -13.31
N ARG A 62 38.55 -41.06 -13.66
CA ARG A 62 38.56 -39.78 -14.40
C ARG A 62 38.58 -38.59 -13.41
N PRO A 63 39.71 -37.87 -13.25
CA PRO A 63 39.71 -36.64 -12.45
C PRO A 63 38.88 -35.54 -13.13
N SER A 64 38.19 -34.74 -12.31
CA SER A 64 37.20 -33.74 -12.74
C SER A 64 37.78 -32.52 -13.49
N THR A 65 39.10 -32.39 -13.61
CA THR A 65 39.77 -31.25 -14.26
C THR A 65 40.39 -31.56 -15.62
N ALA A 66 40.28 -32.81 -16.12
CA ALA A 66 40.88 -33.22 -17.39
C ALA A 66 39.90 -33.09 -18.58
N GLN A 67 39.73 -31.86 -19.09
CA GLN A 67 39.33 -31.68 -20.49
C GLN A 67 40.57 -31.80 -21.39
N SER A 68 40.44 -32.59 -22.47
CA SER A 68 41.38 -32.67 -23.60
C SER A 68 42.87 -32.87 -23.29
N SER A 69 43.26 -34.10 -22.94
CA SER A 69 44.56 -34.63 -23.38
C SER A 69 44.48 -36.15 -23.64
N SER A 70 44.70 -36.54 -24.89
CA SER A 70 44.76 -37.93 -25.33
C SER A 70 46.05 -38.60 -24.87
N SER A 71 45.98 -39.74 -24.15
CA SER A 71 46.96 -40.87 -24.17
C SER A 71 46.92 -41.74 -22.89
N SER A 72 45.78 -42.35 -22.58
CA SER A 72 45.80 -43.66 -21.91
C SER A 72 44.85 -44.58 -22.64
N SER A 73 45.32 -45.78 -23.00
CA SER A 73 44.57 -46.74 -23.81
C SER A 73 43.39 -47.29 -23.01
N SER A 74 42.21 -46.70 -23.19
CA SER A 74 40.97 -47.22 -22.63
C SER A 74 40.55 -48.48 -23.40
N SER A 75 40.52 -49.64 -22.73
CA SER A 75 39.96 -50.89 -23.25
C SER A 75 38.42 -50.91 -23.28
N LEU A 76 37.82 -49.73 -23.46
CA LEU A 76 36.37 -49.51 -23.51
C LEU A 76 35.80 -49.72 -24.93
N PRO A 77 36.39 -49.17 -26.02
CA PRO A 77 35.89 -49.42 -27.37
C PRO A 77 35.95 -50.89 -27.77
N GLU A 78 36.86 -51.67 -27.18
CA GLU A 78 36.96 -53.13 -27.34
C GLU A 78 35.67 -53.88 -26.89
N LEU A 79 34.83 -53.25 -26.08
CA LEU A 79 33.55 -53.81 -25.62
C LEU A 79 32.39 -53.57 -26.61
N ILE A 80 32.55 -52.68 -27.60
CA ILE A 80 31.49 -52.33 -28.56
C ILE A 80 31.13 -53.54 -29.46
N PRO A 81 32.09 -54.21 -30.14
CA PRO A 81 31.76 -55.33 -31.03
C PRO A 81 31.02 -56.52 -30.36
N PRO A 82 31.40 -57.02 -29.15
CA PRO A 82 30.66 -58.12 -28.52
C PRO A 82 29.28 -57.71 -27.98
N LEU A 83 29.09 -56.45 -27.58
CA LEU A 83 27.77 -55.95 -27.19
C LEU A 83 26.84 -55.81 -28.41
N LEU A 84 27.35 -55.31 -29.54
CA LEU A 84 26.58 -55.27 -30.78
C LEU A 84 26.18 -56.67 -31.26
N SER A 85 27.11 -57.62 -31.29
CA SER A 85 26.82 -58.98 -31.79
C SER A 85 25.77 -59.71 -30.94
N THR A 86 25.76 -59.53 -29.62
CA THR A 86 24.72 -60.12 -28.76
C THR A 86 23.34 -59.49 -28.94
N ILE A 87 23.26 -58.19 -29.23
CA ILE A 87 22.00 -57.49 -29.54
C ILE A 87 21.47 -57.91 -30.92
N GLU A 88 22.33 -58.00 -31.93
CA GLU A 88 21.95 -58.37 -33.30
C GLU A 88 21.50 -59.84 -33.41
N ASN A 89 22.23 -60.76 -32.78
CA ASN A 89 21.90 -62.19 -32.77
C ASN A 89 20.72 -62.55 -31.85
N LYS A 90 20.34 -61.65 -30.92
CA LYS A 90 19.35 -61.89 -29.85
C LYS A 90 19.72 -63.05 -28.91
N ASP A 91 21.00 -63.12 -28.53
CA ASP A 91 21.58 -64.21 -27.72
C ASP A 91 21.26 -64.08 -26.20
N GLY A 92 19.98 -63.93 -25.81
CA GLY A 92 19.58 -63.77 -24.40
C GLY A 92 18.06 -63.74 -24.14
N SER A 93 17.67 -63.53 -22.88
CA SER A 93 16.29 -63.17 -22.54
C SER A 93 15.93 -61.75 -23.05
N PRO A 94 14.65 -61.37 -23.21
CA PRO A 94 14.28 -60.01 -23.61
C PRO A 94 14.80 -58.94 -22.65
N GLU A 95 14.83 -59.24 -21.34
CA GLU A 95 15.48 -58.37 -20.34
C GLU A 95 16.99 -58.26 -20.55
N GLU A 96 17.69 -59.37 -20.77
CA GLU A 96 19.16 -59.37 -20.96
C GLU A 96 19.57 -58.61 -22.22
N ILE A 97 18.82 -58.74 -23.31
CA ILE A 97 19.03 -57.98 -24.55
C ILE A 97 18.79 -56.49 -24.32
N PHE A 98 17.76 -56.11 -23.55
CA PHE A 98 17.52 -54.71 -23.20
C PHE A 98 18.62 -54.15 -22.27
N GLN A 99 19.08 -54.91 -21.27
CA GLN A 99 20.23 -54.54 -20.45
C GLN A 99 21.49 -54.33 -21.31
N ALA A 100 21.73 -55.17 -22.32
CA ALA A 100 22.83 -55.01 -23.27
C ALA A 100 22.71 -53.72 -24.11
N GLN A 101 21.51 -53.38 -24.62
CA GLN A 101 21.26 -52.13 -25.33
C GLN A 101 21.53 -50.89 -24.45
N VAL A 102 21.08 -50.91 -23.19
CA VAL A 102 21.32 -49.82 -22.25
C VAL A 102 22.79 -49.71 -21.86
N CYS A 103 23.49 -50.85 -21.71
CA CYS A 103 24.94 -50.88 -21.48
C CYS A 103 25.72 -50.30 -22.67
N LEU A 104 25.34 -50.61 -23.91
CA LEU A 104 25.94 -50.03 -25.11
C LEU A 104 25.69 -48.51 -25.21
N GLY A 105 24.46 -48.07 -24.91
CA GLY A 105 24.14 -46.63 -24.82
C GLY A 105 24.96 -45.91 -23.74
N TRP A 106 25.15 -46.54 -22.57
CA TRP A 106 26.00 -46.01 -21.49
C TRP A 106 27.49 -45.98 -21.89
N LEU A 107 27.97 -46.96 -22.64
CA LEU A 107 29.33 -46.99 -23.16
C LEU A 107 29.62 -45.80 -24.09
N HIS A 108 28.77 -45.57 -25.11
CA HIS A 108 28.90 -44.40 -25.99
C HIS A 108 28.75 -43.08 -25.24
N TRP A 109 27.84 -43.00 -24.26
CA TRP A 109 27.69 -41.83 -23.39
C TRP A 109 28.96 -41.54 -22.59
N SER A 110 29.59 -42.57 -22.00
CA SER A 110 30.87 -42.44 -21.27
C SER A 110 32.06 -42.07 -22.17
N LEU A 111 32.01 -42.41 -23.46
CA LEU A 111 32.98 -42.02 -24.49
C LEU A 111 32.75 -40.60 -25.05
N SER A 112 31.71 -39.89 -24.61
CA SER A 112 31.27 -38.57 -25.14
C SER A 112 30.69 -38.61 -26.55
N GLU A 113 30.01 -39.69 -26.93
CA GLU A 113 29.39 -39.90 -28.25
C GLU A 113 27.83 -39.89 -28.16
N PRO A 114 27.19 -38.75 -27.83
CA PRO A 114 25.76 -38.70 -27.51
C PRO A 114 24.85 -39.13 -28.67
N GLY A 115 25.20 -38.82 -29.92
CA GLY A 115 24.41 -39.21 -31.09
C GLY A 115 24.32 -40.74 -31.26
N LEU A 116 25.43 -41.46 -31.05
CA LEU A 116 25.45 -42.93 -31.09
C LEU A 116 24.73 -43.53 -29.88
N ALA A 117 24.91 -42.96 -28.69
CA ALA A 117 24.17 -43.36 -27.49
C ALA A 117 22.65 -43.26 -27.70
N ALA A 118 22.14 -42.17 -28.29
CA ALA A 118 20.73 -41.98 -28.56
C ALA A 118 20.18 -42.92 -29.66
N ALA A 119 21.01 -43.24 -30.67
CA ALA A 119 20.65 -44.12 -31.79
C ALA A 119 20.49 -45.60 -31.38
N HIS A 120 21.32 -46.09 -30.46
CA HIS A 120 21.26 -47.48 -29.98
C HIS A 120 20.16 -47.74 -28.92
N LEU A 121 19.55 -46.69 -28.36
CA LEU A 121 18.51 -46.80 -27.33
C LEU A 121 17.08 -46.77 -27.94
N PRO A 122 16.08 -47.45 -27.34
CA PRO A 122 14.69 -47.45 -27.83
C PRO A 122 14.07 -46.06 -28.03
N LYS A 123 13.07 -45.95 -28.91
CA LYS A 123 12.36 -44.67 -29.16
C LYS A 123 11.35 -44.33 -28.06
N ASP A 124 10.62 -45.33 -27.60
CA ASP A 124 9.62 -45.24 -26.54
C ASP A 124 10.02 -46.22 -25.42
N PHE A 125 10.14 -45.74 -24.18
CA PHE A 125 10.47 -46.57 -23.02
C PHE A 125 9.23 -47.08 -22.27
N GLY A 126 8.06 -46.44 -22.45
CA GLY A 126 6.78 -46.93 -21.95
C GLY A 126 6.37 -48.21 -22.65
N GLU A 127 6.41 -48.23 -23.99
CA GLU A 127 6.18 -49.44 -24.78
C GLU A 127 7.13 -50.60 -24.41
N VAL A 128 8.36 -50.29 -23.99
CA VAL A 128 9.34 -51.31 -23.58
C VAL A 128 9.01 -51.86 -22.19
N ALA A 129 8.59 -51.01 -21.25
CA ALA A 129 8.10 -51.46 -19.95
C ALA A 129 6.86 -52.37 -20.10
N ASP A 130 5.88 -51.97 -20.90
CA ASP A 130 4.65 -52.75 -21.16
C ASP A 130 4.95 -54.12 -21.80
N LYS A 131 5.98 -54.22 -22.65
CA LYS A 131 6.41 -55.48 -23.28
C LYS A 131 7.22 -56.40 -22.36
N LEU A 132 7.78 -55.88 -21.27
CA LEU A 132 8.56 -56.65 -20.31
C LEU A 132 7.70 -57.15 -19.13
N GLY A 133 6.61 -56.45 -18.78
CA GLY A 133 5.64 -56.87 -17.77
C GLY A 133 5.95 -56.36 -16.35
N GLU A 134 5.15 -56.79 -15.35
CA GLU A 134 5.25 -56.32 -13.96
C GLU A 134 6.37 -57.00 -13.15
N ASP A 135 6.73 -58.26 -13.46
CA ASP A 135 7.73 -59.07 -12.72
C ASP A 135 9.17 -58.95 -13.30
N ILE A 136 9.66 -57.74 -13.56
CA ILE A 136 11.01 -57.49 -14.10
C ILE A 136 12.13 -57.49 -13.03
N SER A 137 13.37 -57.79 -13.44
CA SER A 137 14.53 -57.73 -12.52
C SER A 137 14.75 -56.31 -11.97
N PRO A 138 15.19 -56.16 -10.69
CA PRO A 138 15.54 -54.87 -10.12
C PRO A 138 16.57 -54.07 -10.92
N TRP A 139 17.53 -54.73 -11.59
CA TRP A 139 18.43 -54.04 -12.50
C TRP A 139 17.78 -53.67 -13.84
N THR A 140 16.85 -54.49 -14.35
CA THR A 140 16.02 -54.11 -15.52
C THR A 140 15.24 -52.82 -15.25
N GLU A 141 14.70 -52.62 -14.03
CA GLU A 141 14.10 -51.33 -13.62
C GLU A 141 15.11 -50.17 -13.70
N VAL A 142 16.35 -50.37 -13.21
CA VAL A 142 17.42 -49.36 -13.31
C VAL A 142 17.75 -49.06 -14.77
N CYS A 143 17.82 -50.08 -15.63
CA CYS A 143 18.10 -49.92 -17.05
C CYS A 143 17.01 -49.13 -17.81
N LEU A 144 15.72 -49.32 -17.48
CA LEU A 144 14.62 -48.51 -18.06
C LEU A 144 14.86 -47.02 -17.80
N VAL A 145 15.10 -46.67 -16.52
CA VAL A 145 15.27 -45.27 -16.09
C VAL A 145 16.60 -44.68 -16.59
N LYS A 146 17.71 -45.42 -16.47
CA LYS A 146 19.06 -45.00 -16.93
C LYS A 146 19.09 -44.83 -18.44
N GLY A 147 18.51 -45.76 -19.20
CA GLY A 147 18.41 -45.68 -20.65
C GLY A 147 17.57 -44.50 -21.13
N CYS A 148 16.41 -44.28 -20.52
CA CYS A 148 15.55 -43.13 -20.82
C CYS A 148 16.27 -41.80 -20.55
N TYR A 149 16.99 -41.69 -19.41
CA TYR A 149 17.78 -40.50 -19.09
C TYR A 149 18.89 -40.25 -20.11
N ILE A 150 19.71 -41.27 -20.42
CA ILE A 150 20.84 -41.11 -21.36
C ILE A 150 20.32 -40.67 -22.73
N LYS A 151 19.23 -41.27 -23.22
CA LYS A 151 18.64 -40.87 -24.51
C LYS A 151 18.09 -39.45 -24.47
N GLY A 152 17.30 -39.10 -23.46
CA GLY A 152 16.73 -37.76 -23.33
C GLY A 152 17.81 -36.68 -23.15
N ALA A 153 18.84 -36.95 -22.35
CA ALA A 153 19.97 -36.05 -22.15
C ALA A 153 20.81 -35.87 -23.43
N ALA A 154 21.02 -36.93 -24.21
CA ALA A 154 21.69 -36.85 -25.51
C ALA A 154 20.85 -36.06 -26.54
N GLN A 155 19.53 -36.32 -26.62
CA GLN A 155 18.64 -35.61 -27.54
C GLN A 155 18.55 -34.11 -27.18
N ALA A 156 18.57 -33.77 -25.88
CA ALA A 156 18.50 -32.39 -25.39
C ALA A 156 19.69 -31.50 -25.79
N ILE A 157 20.79 -32.09 -26.29
CA ILE A 157 21.92 -31.35 -26.88
C ILE A 157 21.57 -30.83 -28.27
N SER A 158 20.65 -31.50 -28.99
CA SER A 158 20.20 -31.10 -30.33
C SER A 158 18.84 -30.38 -30.29
N GLU A 159 17.81 -31.01 -29.70
CA GLU A 159 16.44 -30.48 -29.69
C GLU A 159 15.74 -30.78 -28.36
N SER A 160 15.39 -29.73 -27.61
CA SER A 160 14.79 -29.86 -26.28
C SER A 160 13.36 -30.43 -26.29
N HIS A 161 12.57 -30.15 -27.33
CA HIS A 161 11.18 -30.60 -27.40
C HIS A 161 11.07 -32.12 -27.63
N ASP A 162 11.90 -32.69 -28.49
CA ASP A 162 11.94 -34.14 -28.72
C ASP A 162 12.59 -34.89 -27.55
N ALA A 163 13.55 -34.25 -26.86
CA ALA A 163 14.05 -34.77 -25.59
C ALA A 163 12.94 -34.89 -24.53
N LEU A 164 12.07 -33.88 -24.40
CA LEU A 164 10.94 -33.90 -23.46
C LEU A 164 9.98 -35.06 -23.77
N LYS A 165 9.60 -35.27 -25.04
CA LYS A 165 8.74 -36.40 -25.44
C LYS A 165 9.31 -37.74 -24.98
N ILE A 166 10.62 -37.97 -25.20
CA ILE A 166 11.30 -39.20 -24.81
C ILE A 166 11.26 -39.39 -23.28
N LEU A 167 11.59 -38.33 -22.53
CA LEU A 167 11.59 -38.34 -21.06
C LEU A 167 10.16 -38.54 -20.48
N GLU A 168 9.14 -38.05 -21.17
CA GLU A 168 7.74 -38.19 -20.76
C GLU A 168 7.24 -39.65 -20.88
N THR A 169 7.71 -40.44 -21.86
CA THR A 169 7.23 -41.82 -22.10
C THR A 169 7.25 -42.72 -20.85
N LEU A 170 8.26 -42.56 -19.98
CA LEU A 170 8.41 -43.37 -18.76
C LEU A 170 7.73 -42.75 -17.52
N THR A 171 7.18 -41.53 -17.63
CA THR A 171 6.57 -40.80 -16.50
C THR A 171 5.33 -41.49 -15.91
N PRO A 172 4.40 -42.08 -16.69
CA PRO A 172 3.28 -42.85 -16.14
C PRO A 172 3.75 -44.05 -15.30
N TRP A 173 4.70 -44.82 -15.84
CA TRP A 173 5.29 -45.99 -15.17
C TRP A 173 5.99 -45.62 -13.87
N LEU A 174 6.77 -44.53 -13.86
CA LEU A 174 7.40 -44.01 -12.64
C LEU A 174 6.38 -43.55 -11.59
N SER A 175 5.27 -42.96 -12.01
CA SER A 175 4.25 -42.45 -11.07
C SER A 175 3.54 -43.57 -10.29
N SER A 176 3.32 -44.74 -10.89
CA SER A 176 2.79 -45.91 -10.18
C SER A 176 3.85 -46.56 -9.28
N HIS A 177 5.08 -46.73 -9.77
CA HIS A 177 6.16 -47.43 -9.06
C HIS A 177 6.78 -46.62 -7.90
N SER A 178 6.52 -45.31 -7.82
CA SER A 178 7.02 -44.42 -6.75
C SER A 178 6.31 -44.59 -5.40
N THR A 179 5.23 -45.38 -5.33
CA THR A 179 4.37 -45.52 -4.14
C THR A 179 4.93 -46.44 -3.05
N SER A 180 5.94 -47.26 -3.33
CA SER A 180 6.60 -48.16 -2.36
C SER A 180 8.11 -47.86 -2.21
N PRO A 181 8.48 -46.74 -1.55
CA PRO A 181 9.87 -46.26 -1.53
C PRO A 181 10.81 -47.06 -0.63
N SER A 182 10.31 -47.91 0.27
CA SER A 182 11.13 -48.70 1.21
C SER A 182 11.83 -49.90 0.57
N SER A 183 11.53 -50.24 -0.69
CA SER A 183 12.02 -51.44 -1.37
C SER A 183 12.81 -51.16 -2.67
N LYS A 184 13.15 -49.89 -2.96
CA LYS A 184 13.84 -49.50 -4.21
C LYS A 184 15.33 -49.26 -4.00
N SER A 185 16.12 -49.56 -5.04
CA SER A 185 17.58 -49.58 -4.97
C SER A 185 18.25 -48.20 -5.08
N SER A 186 19.51 -48.12 -4.64
CA SER A 186 20.31 -46.88 -4.67
C SER A 186 20.47 -46.34 -6.10
N GLN A 187 20.83 -47.21 -7.05
CA GLN A 187 20.94 -46.83 -8.47
C GLN A 187 19.59 -46.45 -9.07
N PHE A 188 18.49 -47.13 -8.73
CA PHE A 188 17.15 -46.74 -9.20
C PHE A 188 16.79 -45.32 -8.75
N LEU A 189 16.95 -45.03 -7.45
CA LEU A 189 16.69 -43.71 -6.89
C LEU A 189 17.59 -42.62 -7.49
N HIS A 190 18.85 -42.95 -7.80
CA HIS A 190 19.79 -42.03 -8.44
C HIS A 190 19.39 -41.64 -9.88
N TRP A 191 19.06 -42.63 -10.72
CA TRP A 191 18.68 -42.35 -12.11
C TRP A 191 17.26 -41.78 -12.23
N SER A 192 16.33 -42.16 -11.35
CA SER A 192 14.96 -41.61 -11.36
C SER A 192 14.92 -40.15 -10.95
N GLU A 193 15.75 -39.74 -9.97
CA GLU A 193 15.92 -38.33 -9.60
C GLU A 193 16.50 -37.52 -10.77
N LYS A 194 17.57 -38.00 -11.41
CA LYS A 194 18.17 -37.37 -12.60
C LYS A 194 17.21 -37.26 -13.79
N LEU A 195 16.44 -38.32 -14.07
CA LEU A 195 15.44 -38.33 -15.14
C LEU A 195 14.35 -37.29 -14.89
N LEU A 196 13.70 -37.35 -13.74
CA LEU A 196 12.62 -36.43 -13.38
C LEU A 196 13.12 -34.99 -13.29
N GLY A 197 14.32 -34.77 -12.76
CA GLY A 197 14.93 -33.43 -12.66
C GLY A 197 15.24 -32.81 -14.02
N LYS A 198 15.82 -33.59 -14.95
CA LYS A 198 16.11 -33.12 -16.32
C LYS A 198 14.82 -32.89 -17.12
N ALA A 199 13.82 -33.76 -16.95
CA ALA A 199 12.51 -33.59 -17.57
C ALA A 199 11.80 -32.33 -17.05
N ALA A 200 11.80 -32.11 -15.72
CA ALA A 200 11.20 -30.95 -15.08
C ALA A 200 11.86 -29.62 -15.50
N SER A 201 13.19 -29.55 -15.58
CA SER A 201 13.88 -28.32 -16.04
C SER A 201 13.55 -28.01 -17.51
N ILE A 202 13.64 -28.98 -18.42
CA ILE A 202 13.32 -28.76 -19.83
C ILE A 202 11.85 -28.33 -19.99
N ALA A 203 10.91 -29.00 -19.32
CA ALA A 203 9.49 -28.68 -19.39
C ALA A 203 9.18 -27.27 -18.85
N SER A 204 9.80 -26.90 -17.72
CA SER A 204 9.64 -25.58 -17.10
C SER A 204 10.23 -24.48 -17.96
N GLU A 205 11.46 -24.65 -18.47
CA GLU A 205 12.13 -23.67 -19.33
C GLU A 205 11.36 -23.44 -20.64
N GLU A 206 10.84 -24.50 -21.25
CA GLU A 206 10.05 -24.40 -22.49
C GLU A 206 8.67 -23.77 -22.24
N ALA A 207 8.03 -24.07 -21.10
CA ALA A 207 6.78 -23.41 -20.70
C ALA A 207 6.97 -21.91 -20.45
N VAL A 208 8.03 -21.52 -19.74
CA VAL A 208 8.37 -20.11 -19.46
C VAL A 208 8.71 -19.36 -20.75
N LYS A 209 9.49 -19.95 -21.68
CA LYS A 209 9.80 -19.35 -22.99
C LYS A 209 8.55 -19.09 -23.85
N ARG A 210 7.47 -19.86 -23.65
CA ARG A 210 6.21 -19.71 -24.38
C ARG A 210 5.20 -18.78 -23.68
N ALA A 211 5.51 -18.26 -22.49
CA ALA A 211 4.71 -17.20 -21.87
C ALA A 211 4.86 -15.88 -22.65
N PRO A 212 3.81 -15.05 -22.78
CA PRO A 212 2.45 -15.21 -22.24
C PRO A 212 1.51 -16.05 -23.12
N SER A 213 1.98 -16.61 -24.24
CA SER A 213 1.09 -17.24 -25.24
C SER A 213 0.42 -18.54 -24.78
N GLY A 214 1.04 -19.26 -23.84
CA GLY A 214 0.41 -20.27 -22.95
C GLY A 214 0.03 -21.61 -23.60
N ASP A 215 0.92 -22.60 -23.56
CA ASP A 215 0.60 -23.99 -23.91
C ASP A 215 0.08 -24.74 -22.66
N SER A 216 -1.25 -24.89 -22.56
CA SER A 216 -1.94 -25.55 -21.43
C SER A 216 -1.38 -26.95 -21.13
N GLU A 217 -1.09 -27.75 -22.15
CA GLU A 217 -0.63 -29.12 -21.93
C GLU A 217 0.83 -29.15 -21.48
N LEU A 218 1.67 -28.27 -22.03
CA LEU A 218 3.06 -28.14 -21.56
C LEU A 218 3.14 -27.64 -20.10
N ILE A 219 2.25 -26.73 -19.68
CA ILE A 219 2.22 -26.26 -18.29
C ILE A 219 1.76 -27.40 -17.35
N LYS A 220 0.77 -28.21 -17.76
CA LYS A 220 0.34 -29.40 -17.02
C LYS A 220 1.46 -30.42 -16.86
N THR A 221 2.20 -30.73 -17.94
CA THR A 221 3.30 -31.71 -17.88
C THR A 221 4.47 -31.17 -17.04
N ALA A 222 4.83 -29.89 -17.18
CA ALA A 222 5.85 -29.25 -16.36
C ALA A 222 5.50 -29.31 -14.85
N LEU A 223 4.30 -28.87 -14.45
CA LEU A 223 3.83 -28.95 -13.06
C LEU A 223 3.85 -30.39 -12.52
N LYS A 224 3.39 -31.37 -13.32
CA LYS A 224 3.41 -32.79 -12.95
C LYS A 224 4.84 -33.29 -12.71
N LEU A 225 5.78 -32.97 -13.60
CA LEU A 225 7.19 -33.38 -13.50
C LEU A 225 7.89 -32.72 -12.31
N CYS A 226 7.70 -31.41 -12.10
CA CYS A 226 8.23 -30.69 -10.93
C CYS A 226 7.72 -31.26 -9.61
N ARG A 227 6.43 -31.60 -9.53
CA ARG A 227 5.82 -32.23 -8.34
C ARG A 227 6.38 -33.65 -8.10
N LEU A 228 6.49 -34.48 -9.15
CA LEU A 228 7.08 -35.81 -9.05
C LEU A 228 8.56 -35.76 -8.59
N TRP A 229 9.37 -34.88 -9.17
CA TRP A 229 10.76 -34.69 -8.75
C TRP A 229 10.86 -34.18 -7.30
N SER A 230 10.13 -33.13 -6.95
CA SER A 230 10.16 -32.58 -5.58
C SER A 230 9.59 -33.54 -4.51
N ALA A 231 8.74 -34.49 -4.90
CA ALA A 231 8.24 -35.54 -4.03
C ALA A 231 9.23 -36.70 -3.80
N HIS A 232 10.30 -36.80 -4.60
CA HIS A 232 11.24 -37.93 -4.62
C HIS A 232 12.06 -38.05 -3.32
N PRO A 233 12.34 -39.27 -2.81
CA PRO A 233 13.07 -39.47 -1.55
C PRO A 233 14.44 -38.79 -1.48
N TYR A 234 15.22 -38.82 -2.57
CA TYR A 234 16.55 -38.19 -2.65
C TYR A 234 16.52 -36.65 -2.73
N VAL A 235 15.35 -36.07 -2.97
CA VAL A 235 15.12 -34.62 -2.89
C VAL A 235 14.61 -34.27 -1.48
N LYS A 236 13.60 -34.99 -0.98
CA LYS A 236 13.00 -34.75 0.35
C LYS A 236 13.98 -34.86 1.53
N GLN A 237 14.88 -35.84 1.51
CA GLN A 237 15.75 -36.10 2.67
C GLN A 237 16.97 -35.16 2.75
N ASN A 238 17.17 -34.26 1.78
CA ASN A 238 18.38 -33.42 1.66
C ASN A 238 19.70 -34.18 1.80
N LEU A 239 19.68 -35.50 1.55
CA LEU A 239 20.86 -36.32 1.47
C LEU A 239 21.69 -35.79 0.29
N SER A 240 22.81 -35.15 0.64
CA SER A 240 23.89 -34.94 -0.31
C SER A 240 24.22 -36.32 -0.87
N SER A 241 24.02 -36.52 -2.17
CA SER A 241 24.31 -37.79 -2.83
C SER A 241 25.75 -38.15 -2.51
N GLN A 242 25.95 -39.21 -1.72
CA GLN A 242 27.28 -39.76 -1.41
C GLN A 242 28.03 -39.85 -2.74
N ALA A 243 29.25 -39.31 -2.78
CA ALA A 243 29.88 -38.87 -4.02
C ALA A 243 29.93 -39.94 -5.14
N VAL A 244 28.88 -40.00 -5.95
CA VAL A 244 28.87 -40.70 -7.23
C VAL A 244 29.44 -39.72 -8.24
N HIS A 245 30.64 -40.01 -8.72
CA HIS A 245 31.33 -39.19 -9.72
C HIS A 245 30.47 -38.97 -10.97
N PRO A 246 30.64 -37.84 -11.69
CA PRO A 246 29.82 -37.53 -12.86
C PRO A 246 30.02 -38.56 -13.99
N GLU A 247 29.05 -39.45 -14.18
CA GLU A 247 28.97 -40.38 -15.30
C GLU A 247 28.47 -39.68 -16.58
N GLY A 248 29.35 -38.94 -17.26
CA GLY A 248 29.09 -38.45 -18.62
C GLY A 248 29.67 -37.06 -18.97
N PRO A 249 29.47 -36.60 -20.22
CA PRO A 249 29.92 -35.30 -20.71
C PRO A 249 29.06 -34.12 -20.24
N SER A 250 27.80 -34.33 -19.85
CA SER A 250 26.96 -33.30 -19.23
C SER A 250 26.98 -33.46 -17.71
N GLU A 251 27.39 -32.42 -16.98
CA GLU A 251 27.09 -32.35 -15.55
C GLU A 251 25.57 -32.38 -15.34
N PRO A 252 25.06 -33.12 -14.34
CA PRO A 252 23.65 -33.04 -14.00
C PRO A 252 23.32 -31.61 -13.58
N ALA A 253 22.18 -31.08 -14.03
CA ALA A 253 21.72 -29.77 -13.59
C ALA A 253 21.71 -29.72 -12.05
N ALA A 254 22.40 -28.74 -11.47
CA ALA A 254 22.47 -28.60 -10.03
C ALA A 254 21.06 -28.56 -9.44
N LYS A 255 20.84 -29.17 -8.27
CA LYS A 255 19.52 -29.19 -7.62
C LYS A 255 18.96 -27.77 -7.44
N SER A 256 19.83 -26.77 -7.26
CA SER A 256 19.48 -25.34 -7.25
C SER A 256 18.89 -24.84 -8.57
N ALA A 257 19.41 -25.25 -9.73
CA ALA A 257 18.87 -24.90 -11.04
C ALA A 257 17.48 -25.52 -11.30
N ILE A 258 17.26 -26.77 -10.84
CA ILE A 258 15.94 -27.42 -10.98
C ILE A 258 14.91 -26.71 -10.09
N TRP A 259 15.25 -26.42 -8.82
CA TRP A 259 14.38 -25.62 -7.94
C TRP A 259 14.13 -24.21 -8.49
N LYS A 260 15.12 -23.57 -9.10
CA LYS A 260 14.94 -22.30 -9.83
C LYS A 260 13.92 -22.46 -10.96
N SER A 261 14.08 -23.45 -11.83
CA SER A 261 13.15 -23.65 -12.97
C SER A 261 11.69 -23.87 -12.53
N TYR A 262 11.48 -24.54 -11.39
CA TYR A 262 10.16 -24.73 -10.79
C TYR A 262 9.61 -23.42 -10.19
N TYR A 263 10.45 -22.61 -9.52
CA TYR A 263 10.06 -21.28 -9.06
C TYR A 263 9.72 -20.35 -10.22
N ASP A 264 10.52 -20.36 -11.29
CA ASP A 264 10.32 -19.57 -12.50
C ASP A 264 9.03 -19.98 -13.24
N LEU A 265 8.70 -21.28 -13.29
CA LEU A 265 7.42 -21.78 -13.82
C LEU A 265 6.22 -21.25 -13.02
N LEU A 266 6.25 -21.36 -11.69
CA LEU A 266 5.15 -20.89 -10.83
C LEU A 266 5.03 -19.35 -10.86
N THR A 267 6.17 -18.65 -10.96
CA THR A 267 6.25 -17.20 -11.18
C THR A 267 5.55 -16.81 -12.48
N ALA A 268 5.82 -17.51 -13.59
CA ALA A 268 5.16 -17.25 -14.87
C ALA A 268 3.65 -17.55 -14.84
N ILE A 269 3.23 -18.61 -14.13
CA ILE A 269 1.81 -18.92 -13.92
C ILE A 269 1.10 -17.79 -13.18
N LEU A 270 1.70 -17.28 -12.10
CA LEU A 270 1.18 -16.17 -11.31
C LEU A 270 1.12 -14.86 -12.13
N GLN A 271 2.23 -14.43 -12.71
CA GLN A 271 2.36 -13.11 -13.35
C GLN A 271 1.60 -12.97 -14.66
N TYR A 272 1.41 -14.06 -15.41
CA TYR A 272 0.67 -14.05 -16.68
C TYR A 272 -0.73 -14.67 -16.58
N GLY A 273 -1.20 -15.04 -15.38
CA GLY A 273 -2.53 -15.62 -15.16
C GLY A 273 -2.77 -16.93 -15.93
N LEU A 274 -1.73 -17.77 -16.06
CA LEU A 274 -1.81 -19.01 -16.85
C LEU A 274 -2.57 -20.11 -16.09
N LEU A 275 -2.96 -21.18 -16.80
CA LEU A 275 -3.65 -22.31 -16.20
C LEU A 275 -2.79 -22.99 -15.12
N TYR A 276 -3.19 -22.83 -13.87
CA TYR A 276 -2.73 -23.65 -12.76
C TYR A 276 -3.57 -24.94 -12.70
N VAL A 277 -2.92 -26.09 -12.44
CA VAL A 277 -3.63 -27.33 -12.15
C VAL A 277 -3.34 -27.74 -10.71
N PRO A 278 -4.36 -27.79 -9.83
CA PRO A 278 -4.14 -28.06 -8.41
C PRO A 278 -3.72 -29.52 -8.16
N PRO A 279 -2.91 -29.79 -7.12
CA PRO A 279 -2.58 -31.15 -6.70
C PRO A 279 -3.72 -31.85 -5.95
N THR A 280 -4.68 -31.11 -5.39
CA THR A 280 -5.80 -31.64 -4.59
C THR A 280 -7.14 -30.98 -4.96
N SER A 281 -8.25 -31.65 -4.63
CA SER A 281 -9.60 -31.09 -4.78
C SER A 281 -9.78 -29.91 -3.83
N GLY A 282 -9.94 -28.71 -4.37
CA GLY A 282 -10.06 -27.45 -3.63
C GLY A 282 -9.88 -26.24 -4.55
N PRO A 283 -9.95 -25.01 -4.03
CA PRO A 283 -9.73 -23.81 -4.83
C PRO A 283 -8.27 -23.72 -5.32
N ASP A 284 -8.09 -23.18 -6.54
CA ASP A 284 -6.80 -23.13 -7.22
C ASP A 284 -5.84 -22.12 -6.58
N ARG A 285 -6.33 -20.93 -6.22
CA ARG A 285 -5.53 -19.81 -5.72
C ARG A 285 -4.79 -20.11 -4.40
N PRO A 286 -5.42 -20.64 -3.33
CA PRO A 286 -4.70 -21.05 -2.12
C PRO A 286 -3.67 -22.16 -2.36
N GLN A 287 -3.94 -23.07 -3.29
CA GLN A 287 -3.00 -24.14 -3.66
C GLN A 287 -1.79 -23.56 -4.41
N LEU A 288 -1.99 -22.65 -5.36
CA LEU A 288 -0.91 -21.93 -6.04
C LEU A 288 -0.07 -21.08 -5.06
N ALA A 289 -0.71 -20.30 -4.18
CA ALA A 289 -0.02 -19.45 -3.22
C ALA A 289 0.82 -20.27 -2.21
N SER A 290 0.28 -21.37 -1.69
CA SER A 290 1.01 -22.26 -0.78
C SER A 290 2.13 -23.04 -1.50
N GLU A 291 1.93 -23.42 -2.76
CA GLU A 291 2.96 -24.05 -3.59
C GLU A 291 4.12 -23.10 -3.90
N ILE A 292 3.83 -21.84 -4.29
CA ILE A 292 4.84 -20.78 -4.48
C ILE A 292 5.66 -20.58 -3.20
N ARG A 293 5.04 -20.27 -2.06
CA ARG A 293 5.76 -20.03 -0.79
C ARG A 293 6.64 -21.21 -0.37
N ARG A 294 6.17 -22.46 -0.60
CA ARG A 294 6.94 -23.67 -0.32
C ARG A 294 8.18 -23.79 -1.21
N VAL A 295 8.02 -23.57 -2.52
CA VAL A 295 9.12 -23.65 -3.50
C VAL A 295 10.12 -22.52 -3.28
N GLU A 296 9.63 -21.30 -3.07
CA GLU A 296 10.41 -20.10 -2.75
C GLU A 296 11.32 -20.31 -1.53
N LYS A 297 10.76 -20.77 -0.40
CA LYS A 297 11.51 -21.02 0.84
C LYS A 297 12.62 -22.08 0.67
N ILE A 298 12.37 -23.11 -0.14
CA ILE A 298 13.37 -24.14 -0.44
C ILE A 298 14.48 -23.56 -1.32
N TYR A 299 14.10 -22.83 -2.38
CA TYR A 299 15.05 -22.20 -3.30
C TYR A 299 15.90 -21.13 -2.60
N GLU A 300 15.29 -20.27 -1.79
CA GLU A 300 15.96 -19.30 -0.91
C GLU A 300 17.03 -20.00 -0.04
N THR A 301 16.66 -21.06 0.66
CA THR A 301 17.58 -21.78 1.57
C THR A 301 18.81 -22.32 0.82
N ILE A 302 18.62 -22.77 -0.43
CA ILE A 302 19.71 -23.26 -1.28
C ILE A 302 20.56 -22.08 -1.79
N LEU A 303 19.92 -21.04 -2.32
CA LEU A 303 20.57 -19.84 -2.86
C LEU A 303 21.41 -19.10 -1.80
N LEU A 304 20.87 -18.91 -0.58
CA LEU A 304 21.59 -18.30 0.55
C LEU A 304 22.72 -19.20 1.08
N ARG A 305 22.71 -20.51 0.82
CA ARG A 305 23.80 -21.42 1.18
C ARG A 305 24.91 -21.42 0.14
N GLU A 306 24.55 -21.36 -1.14
CA GLU A 306 25.50 -21.33 -2.27
C GLU A 306 26.17 -19.95 -2.43
N SER A 307 25.46 -18.87 -2.14
CA SER A 307 25.97 -17.50 -2.22
C SER A 307 26.92 -17.12 -1.07
N LYS A 308 28.01 -16.43 -1.41
CA LYS A 308 28.98 -15.84 -0.49
C LYS A 308 28.72 -14.33 -0.36
N PHE A 309 29.12 -13.72 0.75
CA PHE A 309 29.10 -12.25 0.86
C PHE A 309 30.03 -11.63 -0.21
N PRO A 310 29.65 -10.53 -0.88
CA PRO A 310 30.44 -9.95 -1.96
C PRO A 310 31.80 -9.44 -1.46
N MET A 311 32.82 -9.53 -2.30
CA MET A 311 34.05 -8.76 -2.14
C MET A 311 33.78 -7.27 -2.48
N ALA A 312 34.63 -6.37 -1.97
CA ALA A 312 34.43 -4.91 -2.05
C ALA A 312 34.25 -4.33 -3.46
N ASN A 313 34.61 -5.07 -4.50
CA ASN A 313 34.51 -4.71 -5.93
C ASN A 313 33.48 -5.56 -6.70
N SER A 314 32.59 -6.29 -6.02
CA SER A 314 31.64 -7.23 -6.65
C SER A 314 30.22 -7.03 -6.12
N ARG A 315 29.22 -7.32 -6.96
CA ARG A 315 27.81 -7.40 -6.60
C ARG A 315 27.34 -8.85 -6.59
N ASN A 316 26.26 -9.12 -5.87
CA ASN A 316 25.57 -10.41 -5.89
C ASN A 316 24.30 -10.32 -6.73
N GLU A 317 24.47 -10.07 -8.04
CA GLU A 317 23.39 -9.94 -9.03
C GLU A 317 22.42 -11.12 -8.99
N GLN A 318 22.90 -12.33 -8.72
CA GLN A 318 22.06 -13.53 -8.59
C GLN A 318 21.02 -13.40 -7.46
N ILE A 319 21.36 -12.71 -6.36
CA ILE A 319 20.45 -12.45 -5.24
C ILE A 319 19.53 -11.28 -5.59
N GLU A 320 20.08 -10.21 -6.17
CA GLU A 320 19.30 -9.02 -6.55
C GLU A 320 18.23 -9.36 -7.60
N GLY A 321 18.58 -10.13 -8.64
CA GLY A 321 17.63 -10.60 -9.65
C GLY A 321 16.58 -11.57 -9.10
N TRP A 322 16.92 -12.41 -8.11
CA TRP A 322 15.93 -13.24 -7.41
C TRP A 322 15.01 -12.40 -6.52
N VAL A 323 15.55 -11.43 -5.77
CA VAL A 323 14.76 -10.48 -4.96
C VAL A 323 13.77 -9.71 -5.83
N GLU A 324 14.17 -9.26 -7.02
CA GLU A 324 13.26 -8.58 -7.94
C GLU A 324 12.11 -9.50 -8.42
N GLN A 325 12.38 -10.80 -8.60
CA GLN A 325 11.37 -11.80 -8.92
C GLN A 325 10.42 -12.08 -7.74
N VAL A 326 10.94 -12.19 -6.51
CA VAL A 326 10.14 -12.27 -5.27
C VAL A 326 9.24 -11.05 -5.14
N ILE A 327 9.77 -9.85 -5.39
CA ILE A 327 8.99 -8.62 -5.37
C ILE A 327 7.89 -8.66 -6.41
N ARG A 328 8.14 -8.96 -7.68
CA ARG A 328 7.08 -9.04 -8.70
C ARG A 328 5.99 -10.06 -8.34
N ASN A 329 6.33 -11.18 -7.72
CA ASN A 329 5.35 -12.14 -7.21
C ASN A 329 4.54 -11.57 -6.04
N TRP A 330 5.18 -10.87 -5.11
CA TRP A 330 4.52 -10.14 -4.02
C TRP A 330 3.58 -9.03 -4.51
N GLN A 331 3.97 -8.30 -5.55
CA GLN A 331 3.16 -7.24 -6.16
C GLN A 331 1.82 -7.76 -6.69
N GLU A 332 1.80 -8.95 -7.30
CA GLU A 332 0.57 -9.59 -7.77
C GLU A 332 -0.22 -10.23 -6.59
N LEU A 333 0.44 -10.95 -5.68
CA LEU A 333 -0.23 -11.58 -4.52
C LEU A 333 -0.83 -10.56 -3.53
N CYS A 334 -0.21 -9.40 -3.38
CA CYS A 334 -0.69 -8.29 -2.55
C CYS A 334 -1.40 -7.18 -3.37
N GLY A 335 -1.74 -7.46 -4.63
CA GLY A 335 -2.53 -6.59 -5.50
C GLY A 335 -4.04 -6.71 -5.26
N PRO A 336 -4.87 -5.97 -6.02
CA PRO A 336 -6.33 -5.95 -5.88
C PRO A 336 -7.04 -7.23 -6.34
N THR A 337 -6.36 -8.09 -7.11
CA THR A 337 -6.96 -9.29 -7.71
C THR A 337 -6.98 -10.50 -6.78
N TRP A 338 -6.22 -10.48 -5.68
CA TRP A 338 -6.07 -11.55 -4.69
C TRP A 338 -6.68 -11.12 -3.35
N THR A 339 -7.45 -12.00 -2.71
CA THR A 339 -8.03 -11.74 -1.38
C THR A 339 -7.16 -12.28 -0.25
N ASP A 340 -7.45 -11.89 1.00
CA ASP A 340 -6.77 -12.51 2.16
C ASP A 340 -7.16 -14.00 2.31
N GLU A 341 -8.37 -14.39 1.90
CA GLU A 341 -8.83 -15.78 1.88
C GLU A 341 -8.03 -16.65 0.88
N ASP A 342 -7.72 -16.10 -0.32
CA ASP A 342 -6.88 -16.75 -1.32
C ASP A 342 -5.46 -17.06 -0.81
N LEU A 343 -5.03 -16.38 0.27
CA LEU A 343 -3.68 -16.45 0.82
C LEU A 343 -3.60 -17.21 2.16
N GLY A 344 -4.73 -17.56 2.75
CA GLY A 344 -4.83 -18.29 4.02
C GLY A 344 -4.49 -17.44 5.25
N GLU A 345 -4.01 -18.09 6.31
CA GLU A 345 -3.76 -17.45 7.61
C GLU A 345 -2.84 -16.21 7.49
N GLY A 346 -3.33 -15.06 7.99
CA GLY A 346 -2.63 -13.78 7.97
C GLY A 346 -2.65 -13.03 6.63
N GLY A 347 -3.24 -13.60 5.57
CA GLY A 347 -3.53 -12.91 4.31
C GLY A 347 -2.32 -12.23 3.65
N GLN A 348 -2.58 -11.10 2.98
CA GLN A 348 -1.56 -10.26 2.34
C GLN A 348 -0.52 -9.71 3.33
N ASN A 349 -0.90 -9.47 4.59
CA ASN A 349 0.02 -8.98 5.62
C ASN A 349 1.11 -10.03 5.94
N ALA A 350 0.73 -11.30 6.09
CA ALA A 350 1.69 -12.38 6.31
C ALA A 350 2.61 -12.62 5.10
N VAL A 351 2.10 -12.44 3.87
CA VAL A 351 2.94 -12.51 2.66
C VAL A 351 3.97 -11.36 2.67
N GLY A 352 3.55 -10.11 2.90
CA GLY A 352 4.47 -8.98 2.98
C GLY A 352 5.50 -9.11 4.11
N ARG A 353 5.10 -9.61 5.29
CA ARG A 353 6.02 -9.89 6.42
C ARG A 353 7.07 -10.94 6.06
N ASN A 354 6.69 -12.02 5.37
CA ASN A 354 7.66 -13.00 4.86
C ASN A 354 8.62 -12.38 3.83
N VAL A 355 8.14 -11.49 2.96
CA VAL A 355 8.99 -10.78 1.99
C VAL A 355 9.96 -9.82 2.69
N LEU A 356 9.58 -9.14 3.78
CA LEU A 356 10.53 -8.40 4.62
C LEU A 356 11.62 -9.32 5.17
N ASP A 357 11.25 -10.47 5.71
CA ASP A 357 12.23 -11.43 6.24
C ASP A 357 13.19 -11.92 5.13
N ILE A 358 12.69 -12.16 3.92
CA ILE A 358 13.50 -12.47 2.73
C ILE A 358 14.46 -11.33 2.41
N LEU A 359 13.98 -10.08 2.38
CA LEU A 359 14.80 -8.90 2.10
C LEU A 359 15.90 -8.70 3.15
N TYR A 360 15.60 -8.89 4.44
CA TYR A 360 16.60 -8.84 5.50
C TYR A 360 17.62 -9.98 5.39
N ARG A 361 17.20 -11.21 5.02
CA ARG A 361 18.14 -12.31 4.75
C ARG A 361 19.01 -12.05 3.52
N ALA A 362 18.45 -11.49 2.45
CA ALA A 362 19.19 -11.06 1.25
C ALA A 362 20.18 -9.93 1.55
N ALA A 363 19.83 -9.01 2.46
CA ALA A 363 20.73 -7.96 2.95
C ALA A 363 21.98 -8.56 3.63
N THR A 364 21.87 -9.69 4.36
CA THR A 364 23.07 -10.36 4.94
C THR A 364 24.04 -10.93 3.90
N LYS A 365 23.63 -10.98 2.63
CA LYS A 365 24.42 -11.50 1.50
C LYS A 365 24.74 -10.43 0.47
N THR A 366 24.47 -9.16 0.74
CA THR A 366 24.77 -8.05 -0.16
C THR A 366 25.45 -6.93 0.61
N TYR A 367 26.12 -6.01 -0.10
CA TYR A 367 26.73 -4.84 0.51
C TYR A 367 26.15 -3.60 -0.15
N HIS A 368 25.44 -2.78 0.65
CA HIS A 368 24.85 -1.51 0.20
C HIS A 368 24.01 -1.63 -1.09
N SER A 369 23.26 -2.73 -1.24
CA SER A 369 22.40 -2.96 -2.41
C SER A 369 21.29 -1.91 -2.47
N TYR A 370 21.37 -1.02 -3.46
CA TYR A 370 20.36 0.01 -3.72
C TYR A 370 18.97 -0.60 -3.96
N LEU A 371 18.93 -1.74 -4.67
CA LEU A 371 17.71 -2.48 -4.93
C LEU A 371 17.05 -2.95 -3.62
N ILE A 372 17.79 -3.65 -2.76
CA ILE A 372 17.22 -4.20 -1.52
C ILE A 372 16.75 -3.08 -0.59
N LEU A 373 17.47 -1.96 -0.50
CA LEU A 373 17.06 -0.80 0.29
C LEU A 373 15.76 -0.16 -0.23
N ARG A 374 15.65 0.06 -1.56
CA ARG A 374 14.40 0.52 -2.19
C ARG A 374 13.25 -0.45 -1.95
N ARG A 375 13.48 -1.75 -2.11
CA ARG A 375 12.45 -2.77 -1.90
C ARG A 375 12.03 -2.91 -0.43
N LEU A 376 12.94 -2.68 0.53
CA LEU A 376 12.58 -2.55 1.95
C LEU A 376 11.67 -1.35 2.20
N PHE A 377 11.98 -0.17 1.63
CA PHE A 377 11.09 1.00 1.68
C PHE A 377 9.69 0.68 1.11
N HIS A 378 9.61 0.02 -0.04
CA HIS A 378 8.34 -0.36 -0.68
C HIS A 378 7.49 -1.31 0.18
N VAL A 379 8.08 -2.39 0.69
CA VAL A 379 7.34 -3.42 1.44
C VAL A 379 6.93 -2.89 2.82
N HIS A 380 7.77 -2.11 3.51
CA HIS A 380 7.37 -1.43 4.75
C HIS A 380 6.24 -0.42 4.52
N SER A 381 6.26 0.33 3.41
CA SER A 381 5.18 1.27 3.05
C SER A 381 3.85 0.57 2.77
N ALA A 382 3.88 -0.60 2.14
CA ALA A 382 2.67 -1.39 1.88
C ALA A 382 2.13 -2.10 3.15
N LEU A 383 3.00 -2.46 4.10
CA LEU A 383 2.62 -2.96 5.42
C LEU A 383 2.20 -1.85 6.40
N ALA A 384 2.31 -0.58 5.99
CA ALA A 384 2.11 0.60 6.83
C ALA A 384 3.03 0.66 8.07
N ASP A 385 4.19 -0.01 8.00
CA ASP A 385 5.30 0.09 8.95
C ASP A 385 6.13 1.37 8.63
N PHE A 386 5.45 2.53 8.56
CA PHE A 386 5.96 3.77 7.95
C PHE A 386 7.26 4.29 8.57
N ASP A 387 7.43 4.21 9.89
CA ASP A 387 8.68 4.61 10.57
C ASP A 387 9.90 3.77 10.13
N LEU A 388 9.69 2.53 9.69
CA LEU A 388 10.73 1.67 9.13
C LEU A 388 10.92 1.91 7.63
N ALA A 389 9.83 2.19 6.90
CA ALA A 389 9.89 2.63 5.51
C ALA A 389 10.74 3.89 5.35
N VAL A 390 10.50 4.90 6.19
CA VAL A 390 11.27 6.16 6.22
C VAL A 390 12.75 5.90 6.50
N LYS A 391 13.10 5.03 7.45
CA LYS A 391 14.51 4.68 7.75
C LYS A 391 15.19 3.93 6.60
N ALA A 392 14.46 3.06 5.89
CA ALA A 392 14.96 2.38 4.70
C ALA A 392 15.20 3.37 3.54
N LEU A 393 14.29 4.34 3.37
CA LEU A 393 14.43 5.43 2.41
C LEU A 393 15.62 6.35 2.74
N ASP A 394 15.79 6.74 4.00
CA ASP A 394 16.95 7.53 4.45
C ASP A 394 18.28 6.81 4.17
N SER A 395 18.33 5.52 4.50
CA SER A 395 19.51 4.67 4.23
C SER A 395 19.79 4.55 2.72
N TYR A 396 18.75 4.44 1.89
CA TYR A 396 18.87 4.45 0.44
C TYR A 396 19.43 5.79 -0.07
N ILE A 397 18.87 6.92 0.37
CA ILE A 397 19.27 8.27 -0.02
C ILE A 397 20.72 8.55 0.37
N GLU A 398 21.10 8.31 1.63
CA GLU A 398 22.46 8.54 2.13
C GLU A 398 23.50 7.77 1.30
N ILE A 399 23.26 6.49 1.05
CA ILE A 399 24.19 5.61 0.34
C ILE A 399 24.25 5.99 -1.16
N VAL A 400 23.12 6.29 -1.81
CA VAL A 400 23.07 6.67 -3.24
C VAL A 400 23.69 8.05 -3.48
N LEU A 401 23.33 9.06 -2.68
CA LEU A 401 23.91 10.40 -2.81
C LEU A 401 25.41 10.37 -2.45
N GLY A 402 25.79 9.69 -1.36
CA GLY A 402 27.19 9.49 -0.98
C GLY A 402 28.01 8.71 -2.00
N ALA A 403 27.40 7.83 -2.80
CA ALA A 403 28.05 7.20 -3.95
C ALA A 403 28.22 8.18 -5.13
N LYS A 404 27.16 8.91 -5.52
CA LYS A 404 27.19 9.92 -6.59
C LYS A 404 28.17 11.07 -6.28
N GLU A 405 28.33 11.45 -5.02
CA GLU A 405 29.34 12.44 -4.60
C GLU A 405 30.77 11.93 -4.73
N ARG A 406 31.05 10.70 -4.28
CA ARG A 406 32.38 10.08 -4.44
C ARG A 406 32.74 9.91 -5.92
N ALA A 407 31.73 9.61 -6.75
CA ALA A 407 31.88 9.54 -8.20
C ALA A 407 32.28 10.87 -8.82
N LYS A 408 31.60 11.97 -8.47
CA LYS A 408 31.99 13.33 -8.90
C LYS A 408 33.40 13.73 -8.46
N LYS A 409 33.88 13.18 -7.33
CA LYS A 409 35.22 13.39 -6.78
C LYS A 409 36.28 12.43 -7.39
N ALA A 410 35.94 11.71 -8.47
CA ALA A 410 36.82 10.78 -9.20
C ALA A 410 37.47 9.67 -8.33
N ALA A 411 36.81 9.26 -7.25
CA ALA A 411 37.18 8.05 -6.52
C ALA A 411 36.88 6.80 -7.36
N GLU A 412 37.42 5.64 -6.99
CA GLU A 412 36.90 4.36 -7.48
C GLU A 412 35.56 4.05 -6.77
N TYR A 413 34.51 3.84 -7.55
CA TYR A 413 33.18 3.44 -7.09
C TYR A 413 32.65 2.34 -8.03
N GLY A 414 31.78 1.47 -7.50
CA GLY A 414 31.05 0.49 -8.32
C GLY A 414 29.97 1.17 -9.16
N GLU A 415 29.08 0.39 -9.77
CA GLU A 415 27.96 0.96 -10.52
C GLU A 415 27.10 1.92 -9.68
N LEU A 416 26.74 3.06 -10.26
CA LEU A 416 25.81 4.02 -9.64
C LEU A 416 24.37 3.59 -9.87
N GLU A 417 23.51 3.98 -8.93
CA GLU A 417 22.06 3.93 -9.14
C GLU A 417 21.64 4.90 -10.26
N SER A 418 20.72 4.48 -11.14
CA SER A 418 20.15 5.36 -12.17
C SER A 418 19.46 6.57 -11.54
N ASP A 419 19.57 7.74 -12.18
CA ASP A 419 18.83 8.94 -11.80
C ASP A 419 17.30 8.72 -11.93
N GLU A 420 16.86 7.89 -12.87
CA GLU A 420 15.45 7.53 -13.04
C GLU A 420 14.90 6.80 -11.81
N ASN A 421 15.60 5.76 -11.35
CA ASN A 421 15.24 5.02 -10.14
C ASN A 421 15.25 5.92 -8.90
N LEU A 422 16.22 6.84 -8.80
CA LEU A 422 16.31 7.76 -7.67
C LEU A 422 15.14 8.75 -7.65
N LEU A 423 14.85 9.41 -8.78
CA LEU A 423 13.71 10.32 -8.93
C LEU A 423 12.39 9.63 -8.60
N GLN A 424 12.17 8.42 -9.15
CA GLN A 424 10.99 7.61 -8.88
C GLN A 424 10.85 7.26 -7.39
N THR A 425 11.92 6.78 -6.75
CA THR A 425 11.89 6.41 -5.31
C THR A 425 11.65 7.61 -4.40
N LEU A 426 12.22 8.78 -4.75
CA LEU A 426 11.98 10.03 -4.01
C LEU A 426 10.53 10.52 -4.17
N ALA A 427 9.98 10.44 -5.39
CA ALA A 427 8.59 10.84 -5.67
C ALA A 427 7.56 9.96 -4.92
N GLU A 428 7.79 8.66 -4.84
CA GLU A 428 7.03 7.73 -3.99
C GLU A 428 7.16 8.07 -2.51
N GLY A 429 8.37 8.41 -2.06
CA GLY A 429 8.65 8.84 -0.69
C GLY A 429 7.85 10.08 -0.29
N VAL A 430 7.86 11.11 -1.14
CA VAL A 430 7.02 12.31 -0.96
C VAL A 430 5.54 11.95 -0.95
N SER A 431 5.07 11.14 -1.91
CA SER A 431 3.66 10.74 -2.01
C SER A 431 3.18 10.00 -0.76
N MET A 432 4.00 9.10 -0.20
CA MET A 432 3.72 8.39 1.05
C MET A 432 3.66 9.35 2.25
N LEU A 433 4.63 10.26 2.37
CA LEU A 433 4.70 11.26 3.44
C LEU A 433 3.51 12.23 3.40
N VAL A 434 3.09 12.69 2.23
CA VAL A 434 1.91 13.57 2.05
C VAL A 434 0.60 12.81 2.30
N CYS A 435 0.51 11.54 1.89
CA CYS A 435 -0.69 10.73 2.03
C CYS A 435 -0.99 10.33 3.49
N PHE A 436 0.04 9.99 4.26
CA PHE A 436 -0.13 9.39 5.59
C PHE A 436 0.56 10.14 6.74
N GLY A 437 1.40 11.13 6.46
CA GLY A 437 2.20 11.82 7.47
C GLY A 437 1.47 12.94 8.23
N SER A 438 2.14 13.46 9.25
CA SER A 438 1.77 14.69 9.97
C SER A 438 2.76 15.82 9.68
N ASP A 439 2.70 16.93 10.42
CA ASP A 439 3.61 18.09 10.38
C ASP A 439 5.09 17.74 10.12
N LYS A 440 5.65 16.81 10.91
CA LYS A 440 7.06 16.39 10.79
C LYS A 440 7.38 15.66 9.50
N GLU A 441 6.42 14.88 9.03
CA GLU A 441 6.53 14.14 7.78
C GLU A 441 6.35 15.07 6.58
N ALA A 442 5.60 16.17 6.74
CA ALA A 442 5.53 17.26 5.76
C ALA A 442 6.84 18.05 5.67
N GLU A 443 7.50 18.32 6.80
CA GLU A 443 8.87 18.90 6.81
C GLU A 443 9.85 17.98 6.07
N LYS A 444 9.79 16.66 6.35
CA LYS A 444 10.61 15.68 5.61
C LYS A 444 10.27 15.61 4.11
N ALA A 445 8.99 15.71 3.74
CA ALA A 445 8.58 15.73 2.33
C ALA A 445 9.21 16.91 1.59
N LYS A 446 9.28 18.10 2.23
CA LYS A 446 9.97 19.28 1.70
C LYS A 446 11.47 19.03 1.49
N ASP A 447 12.15 18.35 2.41
CA ASP A 447 13.57 17.99 2.24
C ASP A 447 13.78 17.08 1.01
N LEU A 448 12.88 16.10 0.80
CA LEU A 448 12.92 15.26 -0.40
C LEU A 448 12.62 16.05 -1.68
N VAL A 449 11.71 17.03 -1.63
CA VAL A 449 11.41 17.94 -2.74
C VAL A 449 12.63 18.75 -3.17
N ALA A 450 13.46 19.21 -2.23
CA ALA A 450 14.72 19.89 -2.56
C ALA A 450 15.66 18.97 -3.38
N ILE A 451 15.78 17.70 -2.97
CA ILE A 451 16.58 16.70 -3.71
C ILE A 451 15.97 16.42 -5.09
N LEU A 452 14.64 16.32 -5.20
CA LEU A 452 13.97 16.12 -6.50
C LEU A 452 14.27 17.27 -7.48
N LYS A 453 14.12 18.53 -7.05
CA LYS A 453 14.43 19.71 -7.88
C LYS A 453 15.88 19.69 -8.38
N ASP A 454 16.83 19.42 -7.49
CA ASP A 454 18.26 19.30 -7.81
C ASP A 454 18.57 18.23 -8.86
N PHE A 455 17.76 17.17 -8.98
CA PHE A 455 17.92 16.12 -9.99
C PHE A 455 17.14 16.39 -11.28
N VAL A 456 15.90 16.89 -11.20
CA VAL A 456 15.12 17.27 -12.38
C VAL A 456 15.84 18.34 -13.21
N ALA A 457 16.44 19.36 -12.57
CA ALA A 457 17.20 20.43 -13.23
C ALA A 457 18.46 19.97 -14.00
N LYS A 458 18.92 18.71 -13.80
CA LYS A 458 20.01 18.12 -14.59
C LYS A 458 19.51 17.66 -15.96
N HIS A 459 18.30 17.09 -16.00
CA HIS A 459 17.71 16.40 -17.15
C HIS A 459 16.75 17.26 -17.97
N VAL A 460 16.26 18.36 -17.41
CA VAL A 460 15.38 19.31 -18.09
C VAL A 460 16.14 20.58 -18.48
N GLN A 461 15.84 21.11 -19.66
CA GLN A 461 16.24 22.44 -20.10
C GLN A 461 15.01 23.19 -20.61
N GLU A 462 14.75 24.36 -20.03
CA GLU A 462 13.75 25.29 -20.53
C GLU A 462 14.33 26.04 -21.74
N ILE A 463 13.55 26.12 -22.81
CA ILE A 463 13.81 27.00 -23.95
C ILE A 463 12.69 28.03 -24.00
N GLU A 464 13.02 29.26 -23.63
CA GLU A 464 12.20 30.44 -23.90
C GLU A 464 12.31 30.74 -25.41
N ASP A 465 11.19 30.64 -26.12
CA ASP A 465 11.05 31.12 -27.50
C ASP A 465 10.29 32.44 -27.48
N ASP A 466 10.62 33.37 -28.39
CA ASP A 466 10.31 34.80 -28.27
C ASP A 466 8.80 35.11 -28.50
N GLY A 467 7.96 34.73 -27.54
CA GLY A 467 6.50 34.94 -27.53
C GLY A 467 5.61 33.71 -27.27
N GLU A 468 6.15 32.52 -26.98
CA GLU A 468 5.37 31.33 -26.60
C GLU A 468 5.71 30.86 -25.16
N GLU A 469 4.88 29.99 -24.59
CA GLU A 469 5.14 29.34 -23.29
C GLU A 469 6.45 28.52 -23.33
N ALA A 470 7.21 28.54 -22.23
CA ALA A 470 8.53 27.91 -22.16
C ALA A 470 8.45 26.39 -22.35
N LYS A 471 9.03 25.90 -23.46
CA LYS A 471 8.97 24.47 -23.80
C LYS A 471 10.01 23.68 -23.01
N LEU A 472 9.56 22.58 -22.40
CA LEU A 472 10.41 21.68 -21.63
C LEU A 472 11.14 20.72 -22.56
N VAL A 473 12.45 20.94 -22.76
CA VAL A 473 13.30 20.03 -23.55
C VAL A 473 14.08 19.10 -22.63
N ILE A 474 13.85 17.79 -22.78
CA ILE A 474 14.58 16.76 -22.03
C ILE A 474 15.95 16.58 -22.67
N ARG A 475 17.01 16.74 -21.86
CA ARG A 475 18.40 16.54 -22.31
C ARG A 475 18.65 15.06 -22.60
N GLN A 476 18.90 14.74 -23.87
CA GLN A 476 19.42 13.44 -24.31
C GLN A 476 20.93 13.53 -24.47
N ASP A 477 21.66 13.75 -23.36
CA ASP A 477 23.13 13.67 -23.40
C ASP A 477 23.55 12.22 -23.69
N SER A 478 24.48 12.06 -24.65
CA SER A 478 24.81 10.78 -25.31
C SER A 478 25.66 9.82 -24.48
N SER A 479 25.28 9.64 -23.22
CA SER A 479 25.86 8.71 -22.24
C SER A 479 24.73 7.81 -21.72
N ASP A 480 24.55 6.65 -22.37
CA ASP A 480 23.40 5.73 -22.24
C ASP A 480 23.01 5.27 -20.81
N ALA A 481 23.77 5.61 -19.77
CA ALA A 481 23.59 5.15 -18.40
C ALA A 481 22.77 6.09 -17.47
N GLN A 482 22.35 7.28 -17.92
CA GLN A 482 21.62 8.26 -17.07
C GLN A 482 20.38 8.89 -17.72
N VAL A 483 19.91 8.38 -18.86
CA VAL A 483 18.69 8.88 -19.50
C VAL A 483 17.47 8.60 -18.62
N VAL A 484 16.69 9.65 -18.31
CA VAL A 484 15.44 9.55 -17.52
C VAL A 484 14.24 9.61 -18.47
N SER A 485 13.24 8.73 -18.30
CA SER A 485 12.05 8.79 -19.14
C SER A 485 11.18 10.04 -18.85
N PRO A 486 10.50 10.61 -19.87
CA PRO A 486 9.64 11.79 -19.70
C PRO A 486 8.57 11.61 -18.62
N ARG A 487 8.05 10.40 -18.46
CA ARG A 487 7.05 10.04 -17.44
C ARG A 487 7.59 10.08 -16.01
N VAL A 488 8.86 9.74 -15.80
CA VAL A 488 9.49 9.87 -14.47
C VAL A 488 9.77 11.34 -14.16
N ILE A 489 10.06 12.16 -15.16
CA ILE A 489 10.14 13.63 -15.01
C ILE A 489 8.77 14.21 -14.64
N ALA A 490 7.68 13.83 -15.32
CA ALA A 490 6.31 14.22 -14.94
C ALA A 490 5.96 13.79 -13.51
N THR A 491 6.30 12.55 -13.13
CA THR A 491 6.09 12.02 -11.78
C THR A 491 6.90 12.79 -10.72
N ALA A 492 8.13 13.19 -11.04
CA ALA A 492 8.95 14.02 -10.15
C ALA A 492 8.38 15.44 -10.00
N TYR A 493 7.94 16.08 -11.09
CA TYR A 493 7.25 17.37 -11.04
C TYR A 493 5.93 17.30 -10.25
N ARG A 494 5.13 16.24 -10.44
CA ARG A 494 3.93 15.96 -9.63
C ARG A 494 4.28 15.85 -8.14
N ALA A 495 5.33 15.11 -7.79
CA ALA A 495 5.77 14.97 -6.40
C ALA A 495 6.34 16.26 -5.80
N ILE A 496 7.05 17.09 -6.58
CA ILE A 496 7.47 18.43 -6.16
C ILE A 496 6.23 19.27 -5.81
N GLY A 497 5.25 19.31 -6.71
CA GLY A 497 4.00 20.04 -6.53
C GLY A 497 3.19 19.58 -5.30
N THR A 498 2.93 18.28 -5.16
CA THR A 498 2.16 17.74 -4.02
C THR A 498 2.89 17.91 -2.68
N GLY A 499 4.23 17.80 -2.67
CA GLY A 499 5.06 18.03 -1.49
C GLY A 499 5.04 19.48 -1.03
N LEU A 500 5.15 20.44 -1.97
CA LEU A 500 5.05 21.88 -1.67
C LEU A 500 3.63 22.27 -1.24
N ALA A 501 2.59 21.74 -1.90
CA ALA A 501 1.19 21.94 -1.52
C ALA A 501 0.92 21.52 -0.07
N ASN A 502 1.37 20.32 0.31
CA ASN A 502 1.27 19.84 1.68
C ASN A 502 2.05 20.73 2.65
N TRP A 503 3.30 21.08 2.33
CA TRP A 503 4.10 21.95 3.18
C TRP A 503 3.50 23.36 3.34
N ALA A 504 2.84 23.91 2.32
CA ALA A 504 2.10 25.17 2.41
C ALA A 504 0.96 25.08 3.45
N SER A 505 0.21 23.97 3.47
CA SER A 505 -0.89 23.76 4.43
C SER A 505 -0.42 23.74 5.90
N TRP A 506 0.79 23.24 6.16
CA TRP A 506 1.43 23.24 7.48
C TRP A 506 2.25 24.49 7.79
N THR A 507 2.64 25.28 6.78
CA THR A 507 3.40 26.52 6.96
C THR A 507 2.57 27.53 7.76
N PRO A 508 3.02 28.01 8.94
CA PRO A 508 2.19 28.87 9.77
C PRO A 508 1.93 30.25 9.16
N ARG A 509 2.92 30.84 8.47
CA ARG A 509 2.91 32.22 8.01
C ARG A 509 2.25 32.36 6.64
N ASN A 510 1.34 33.33 6.50
CA ASN A 510 0.61 33.55 5.24
C ASN A 510 1.52 33.99 4.08
N GLU A 511 2.43 34.94 4.31
CA GLU A 511 3.32 35.48 3.26
C GLU A 511 4.16 34.37 2.62
N ASP A 512 4.89 33.60 3.45
CA ASP A 512 5.69 32.46 2.99
C ASP A 512 4.82 31.37 2.31
N ARG A 513 3.54 31.24 2.67
CA ARG A 513 2.63 30.20 2.16
C ARG A 513 2.19 30.45 0.72
N ASP A 514 1.91 31.69 0.36
CA ASP A 514 1.41 32.04 -0.97
C ASP A 514 2.50 31.80 -2.04
N ASP A 515 3.76 32.17 -1.74
CA ASP A 515 4.92 31.85 -2.59
C ASP A 515 5.11 30.34 -2.79
N ILE A 516 4.98 29.54 -1.72
CA ILE A 516 5.09 28.06 -1.80
C ILE A 516 3.94 27.47 -2.62
N ARG A 517 2.71 27.98 -2.51
CA ARG A 517 1.58 27.52 -3.35
C ARG A 517 1.77 27.89 -4.82
N ALA A 518 2.30 29.06 -5.14
CA ALA A 518 2.62 29.45 -6.51
C ALA A 518 3.65 28.50 -7.15
N GLU A 519 4.74 28.18 -6.43
CA GLU A 519 5.74 27.21 -6.89
C GLU A 519 5.13 25.79 -7.02
N ALA A 520 4.21 25.41 -6.13
CA ALA A 520 3.51 24.13 -6.22
C ALA A 520 2.63 24.02 -7.47
N ILE A 521 1.89 25.09 -7.83
CA ILE A 521 1.06 25.19 -9.03
C ILE A 521 1.95 25.05 -10.28
N GLU A 522 3.02 25.84 -10.37
CA GLU A 522 3.94 25.83 -11.52
C GLU A 522 4.52 24.42 -11.77
N ASN A 523 4.93 23.71 -10.70
CA ASN A 523 5.43 22.35 -10.81
C ASN A 523 4.35 21.32 -11.18
N LEU A 524 3.08 21.53 -10.82
CA LEU A 524 1.98 20.68 -11.27
C LEU A 524 1.62 20.93 -12.75
N GLU A 525 1.65 22.18 -13.21
CA GLU A 525 1.47 22.53 -14.62
C GLU A 525 2.59 21.92 -15.47
N ARG A 526 3.86 22.06 -15.04
CA ARG A 526 5.01 21.36 -15.64
C ARG A 526 4.83 19.83 -15.66
N SER A 527 4.11 19.23 -14.69
CA SER A 527 3.89 17.77 -14.66
C SER A 527 2.91 17.27 -15.73
N ILE A 528 1.99 18.11 -16.20
CA ILE A 528 0.99 17.80 -17.23
C ILE A 528 1.37 18.36 -18.62
N ALA A 529 2.60 18.87 -18.77
CA ALA A 529 3.11 19.39 -20.03
C ALA A 529 3.09 18.31 -21.14
N PRO A 530 2.66 18.66 -22.38
CA PRO A 530 2.45 17.70 -23.46
C PRO A 530 3.73 16.95 -23.86
N GLU A 531 4.91 17.57 -23.69
CA GLU A 531 6.22 16.97 -23.95
C GLU A 531 6.50 15.74 -23.07
N LEU A 532 5.85 15.63 -21.91
CA LEU A 532 6.06 14.53 -20.96
C LEU A 532 5.10 13.35 -21.18
N GLY A 533 4.00 13.54 -21.93
CA GLY A 533 3.04 12.48 -22.27
C GLY A 533 2.23 11.94 -21.08
N ASP A 534 1.93 12.79 -20.10
CA ASP A 534 1.09 12.50 -18.90
C ASP A 534 0.01 13.60 -18.67
N GLU A 535 -0.40 14.31 -19.73
CA GLU A 535 -1.35 15.45 -19.71
C GLU A 535 -2.64 15.20 -18.90
N PHE A 536 -3.19 13.99 -19.01
CA PHE A 536 -4.48 13.60 -18.42
C PHE A 536 -4.33 12.85 -17.09
N ASN A 537 -3.23 13.06 -16.37
CA ASN A 537 -3.00 12.43 -15.07
C ASN A 537 -3.99 12.94 -14.02
N TYR A 538 -4.92 12.08 -13.58
CA TYR A 538 -5.96 12.44 -12.60
C TYR A 538 -5.38 13.01 -11.31
N SER A 539 -4.25 12.49 -10.82
CA SER A 539 -3.60 12.95 -9.58
C SER A 539 -3.04 14.37 -9.73
N SER A 540 -2.34 14.68 -10.83
CA SER A 540 -1.86 16.04 -11.09
C SER A 540 -3.03 17.03 -11.25
N LEU A 541 -4.04 16.67 -12.05
CA LEU A 541 -5.20 17.53 -12.32
C LEU A 541 -6.05 17.79 -11.07
N TYR A 542 -6.23 16.77 -10.21
CA TYR A 542 -6.91 16.90 -8.93
C TYR A 542 -6.18 17.88 -7.99
N THR A 543 -4.88 17.70 -7.78
CA THR A 543 -4.11 18.55 -6.86
C THR A 543 -3.97 19.98 -7.38
N LEU A 544 -3.80 20.15 -8.70
CA LEU A 544 -3.75 21.46 -9.35
C LEU A 544 -5.08 22.20 -9.20
N ALA A 545 -6.21 21.55 -9.48
CA ALA A 545 -7.53 22.13 -9.30
C ALA A 545 -7.83 22.51 -7.84
N LEU A 546 -7.38 21.69 -6.88
CA LEU A 546 -7.52 22.01 -5.46
C LEU A 546 -6.70 23.24 -5.05
N LEU A 547 -5.44 23.35 -5.49
CA LEU A 547 -4.61 24.53 -5.22
C LEU A 547 -5.16 25.80 -5.86
N LEU A 548 -5.73 25.71 -7.06
CA LEU A 548 -6.43 26.82 -7.70
C LEU A 548 -7.70 27.21 -6.93
N ALA A 549 -8.45 26.24 -6.38
CA ALA A 549 -9.59 26.48 -5.50
C ALA A 549 -9.18 27.24 -4.21
N GLU A 550 -8.10 26.80 -3.55
CA GLU A 550 -7.50 27.46 -2.40
C GLU A 550 -6.95 28.87 -2.74
N SER A 551 -6.38 29.02 -3.94
CA SER A 551 -5.91 30.30 -4.48
C SER A 551 -7.05 31.17 -5.03
N ARG A 552 -8.29 30.70 -4.91
CA ARG A 552 -9.54 31.37 -5.27
C ARG A 552 -9.78 31.53 -6.78
N ASP A 553 -9.03 30.85 -7.64
CA ASP A 553 -9.35 30.70 -9.07
C ASP A 553 -10.28 29.50 -9.28
N LEU A 554 -11.58 29.76 -9.13
CA LEU A 554 -12.62 28.74 -9.28
C LEU A 554 -12.80 28.32 -10.75
N ASP A 555 -12.50 29.20 -11.72
CA ASP A 555 -12.75 28.91 -13.14
C ASP A 555 -11.63 28.06 -13.74
N GLY A 556 -10.36 28.34 -13.41
CA GLY A 556 -9.23 27.45 -13.72
C GLY A 556 -9.40 26.08 -13.08
N ALA A 557 -9.74 26.03 -11.80
CA ALA A 557 -10.01 24.78 -11.08
C ALA A 557 -11.13 23.94 -11.73
N ILE A 558 -12.27 24.55 -12.07
CA ILE A 558 -13.37 23.87 -12.77
C ILE A 558 -12.92 23.39 -14.16
N GLY A 559 -12.05 24.12 -14.85
CA GLY A 559 -11.44 23.72 -16.12
C GLY A 559 -10.69 22.39 -16.01
N TYR A 560 -9.75 22.29 -15.07
CA TYR A 560 -8.95 21.07 -14.85
C TYR A 560 -9.76 19.89 -14.32
N VAL A 561 -10.76 20.10 -13.46
CA VAL A 561 -11.65 19.01 -13.03
C VAL A 561 -12.50 18.52 -14.21
N LYS A 562 -12.98 19.41 -15.08
CA LYS A 562 -13.75 19.01 -16.27
C LYS A 562 -12.87 18.30 -17.31
N SER A 563 -11.61 18.69 -17.52
CA SER A 563 -10.72 17.96 -18.42
C SER A 563 -10.51 16.52 -17.92
N ALA A 564 -10.22 16.36 -16.62
CA ALA A 564 -10.11 15.05 -15.96
C ALA A 564 -11.39 14.19 -16.12
N LEU A 565 -12.57 14.73 -15.77
CA LEU A 565 -13.84 13.99 -15.85
C LEU A 565 -14.28 13.68 -17.30
N SER A 566 -13.94 14.54 -18.27
CA SER A 566 -14.27 14.33 -19.68
C SER A 566 -13.37 13.29 -20.35
N TYR A 567 -12.14 13.10 -19.85
CA TYR A 567 -11.19 12.16 -20.41
C TYR A 567 -11.66 10.71 -20.20
N THR A 568 -12.08 10.09 -21.30
CA THR A 568 -12.52 8.69 -21.34
C THR A 568 -11.47 7.87 -22.06
N GLN A 569 -10.55 7.28 -21.31
CA GLN A 569 -9.61 6.32 -21.84
C GLN A 569 -10.40 5.11 -22.39
N ALA A 570 -10.12 4.72 -23.63
CA ALA A 570 -10.91 3.71 -24.34
C ALA A 570 -10.61 2.29 -23.84
N HIS A 571 -11.20 1.92 -22.70
CA HIS A 571 -11.13 0.56 -22.17
C HIS A 571 -11.96 -0.41 -23.02
N GLY A 572 -11.44 -1.61 -23.25
CA GLY A 572 -12.24 -2.73 -23.74
C GLY A 572 -13.30 -3.12 -22.69
N PRO A 573 -14.47 -3.66 -23.10
CA PRO A 573 -15.65 -3.81 -22.24
C PRO A 573 -15.56 -4.98 -21.23
N GLN A 574 -14.36 -5.29 -20.70
CA GLN A 574 -14.04 -6.50 -19.92
C GLN A 574 -12.92 -6.30 -18.86
N SER A 575 -12.75 -5.11 -18.26
CA SER A 575 -11.96 -4.97 -17.02
C SER A 575 -12.87 -4.95 -15.80
N SER A 576 -12.76 -5.95 -14.93
CA SER A 576 -13.48 -6.02 -13.64
C SER A 576 -12.90 -5.11 -12.56
N ASP A 577 -11.86 -4.34 -12.89
CA ASP A 577 -11.17 -3.43 -11.98
C ASP A 577 -11.79 -2.04 -12.06
N LEU A 578 -12.54 -1.68 -11.01
CA LEU A 578 -13.23 -0.38 -10.87
C LEU A 578 -12.28 0.71 -10.34
N SER A 579 -11.01 0.68 -10.74
CA SER A 579 -9.97 1.59 -10.24
C SER A 579 -10.20 3.03 -10.70
N ARG A 580 -10.52 3.23 -11.99
CA ARG A 580 -10.89 4.54 -12.55
C ARG A 580 -12.12 5.13 -11.86
N GLU A 581 -13.18 4.34 -11.66
CA GLU A 581 -14.44 4.79 -11.06
C GLU A 581 -14.23 5.30 -9.63
N ARG A 582 -13.30 4.71 -8.87
CA ARG A 582 -12.92 5.17 -7.52
C ARG A 582 -12.17 6.50 -7.55
N ASP A 583 -11.20 6.62 -8.45
CA ASP A 583 -10.37 7.83 -8.60
C ASP A 583 -11.18 9.04 -9.14
N LEU A 584 -12.34 8.81 -9.77
CA LEU A 584 -13.27 9.86 -10.19
C LEU A 584 -14.14 10.43 -9.06
N VAL A 585 -14.38 9.70 -7.96
CA VAL A 585 -15.24 10.17 -6.85
C VAL A 585 -14.73 11.49 -6.22
N PRO A 586 -13.43 11.65 -5.90
CA PRO A 586 -12.90 12.91 -5.35
C PRO A 586 -12.97 14.07 -6.35
N LEU A 587 -12.82 13.81 -7.65
CA LEU A 587 -12.95 14.81 -8.70
C LEU A 587 -14.39 15.31 -8.82
N TRP A 588 -15.39 14.41 -8.78
CA TRP A 588 -16.80 14.80 -8.73
C TRP A 588 -17.16 15.56 -7.44
N HIS A 589 -16.58 15.17 -6.31
CA HIS A 589 -16.79 15.86 -5.03
C HIS A 589 -16.16 17.26 -5.01
N LEU A 590 -14.93 17.40 -5.53
CA LEU A 590 -14.27 18.70 -5.72
C LEU A 590 -15.07 19.58 -6.69
N LEU A 591 -15.60 19.04 -7.79
CA LEU A 591 -16.48 19.78 -8.69
C LEU A 591 -17.73 20.30 -7.97
N ALA A 592 -18.36 19.50 -7.12
CA ALA A 592 -19.51 19.93 -6.34
C ALA A 592 -19.15 21.07 -5.35
N LEU A 593 -17.99 20.99 -4.68
CA LEU A 593 -17.53 22.07 -3.80
C LEU A 593 -17.23 23.35 -4.60
N LEU A 594 -16.54 23.26 -5.74
CA LEU A 594 -16.26 24.38 -6.64
C LEU A 594 -17.54 25.06 -7.16
N LEU A 595 -18.52 24.28 -7.62
CA LEU A 595 -19.82 24.80 -8.06
C LEU A 595 -20.60 25.43 -6.90
N SER A 596 -20.51 24.87 -5.68
CA SER A 596 -21.13 25.47 -4.49
C SER A 596 -20.49 26.82 -4.11
N ALA A 597 -19.18 26.98 -4.33
CA ALA A 597 -18.47 28.25 -4.15
C ALA A 597 -18.87 29.30 -5.21
N LYS A 598 -19.29 28.86 -6.41
CA LYS A 598 -19.92 29.72 -7.43
C LYS A 598 -21.44 29.91 -7.22
N GLN A 599 -22.00 29.39 -6.13
CA GLN A 599 -23.43 29.42 -5.79
C GLN A 599 -24.35 28.65 -6.77
N ASP A 600 -23.79 27.82 -7.66
CA ASP A 600 -24.52 26.94 -8.60
C ASP A 600 -24.99 25.64 -7.90
N TYR A 601 -25.75 25.78 -6.80
CA TYR A 601 -26.11 24.67 -5.92
C TYR A 601 -26.85 23.52 -6.63
N ASP A 602 -27.74 23.83 -7.58
CA ASP A 602 -28.48 22.82 -8.36
C ASP A 602 -27.56 21.94 -9.24
N VAL A 603 -26.42 22.47 -9.69
CA VAL A 603 -25.43 21.73 -10.50
C VAL A 603 -24.43 21.01 -9.59
N ALA A 604 -24.11 21.63 -8.45
CA ALA A 604 -23.27 21.05 -7.41
C ALA A 604 -23.86 19.77 -6.82
N GLU A 605 -25.16 19.77 -6.46
CA GLU A 605 -25.85 18.61 -5.93
C GLU A 605 -25.86 17.43 -6.92
N ARG A 606 -26.22 17.70 -8.19
CA ARG A 606 -26.16 16.71 -9.28
C ARG A 606 -24.74 16.19 -9.54
N SER A 607 -23.71 16.98 -9.28
CA SER A 607 -22.31 16.53 -9.38
C SER A 607 -21.97 15.52 -8.27
N CYS A 608 -22.52 15.68 -7.06
CA CYS A 608 -22.42 14.63 -6.03
C CYS A 608 -23.24 13.38 -6.38
N GLU A 609 -24.39 13.50 -7.04
CA GLU A 609 -25.14 12.32 -7.53
C GLU A 609 -24.34 11.56 -8.60
N ALA A 610 -23.77 12.27 -9.57
CA ALA A 610 -22.92 11.71 -10.62
C ALA A 610 -21.68 10.98 -10.08
N ALA A 611 -21.15 11.38 -8.92
CA ALA A 611 -20.09 10.66 -8.22
C ALA A 611 -20.47 9.21 -7.86
N PHE A 612 -21.74 8.98 -7.48
CA PHE A 612 -22.24 7.66 -7.13
C PHE A 612 -22.70 6.86 -8.35
N GLU A 613 -23.15 7.54 -9.41
CA GLU A 613 -23.50 6.92 -10.70
C GLU A 613 -22.29 6.30 -11.43
N GLN A 614 -21.05 6.56 -11.00
CA GLN A 614 -19.86 5.86 -11.50
C GLN A 614 -19.86 4.37 -11.15
N PHE A 615 -20.55 3.96 -10.07
CA PHE A 615 -20.56 2.56 -9.63
C PHE A 615 -21.73 1.77 -10.22
N PRO A 616 -21.61 0.42 -10.36
CA PRO A 616 -22.72 -0.43 -10.78
C PRO A 616 -23.98 -0.24 -9.92
N SER A 617 -25.16 -0.44 -10.51
CA SER A 617 -26.46 -0.18 -9.86
C SER A 617 -26.71 -0.94 -8.55
N SER A 618 -26.04 -2.09 -8.37
CA SER A 618 -26.00 -2.83 -7.10
C SER A 618 -25.44 -2.00 -5.93
N VAL A 619 -24.46 -1.12 -6.22
CA VAL A 619 -23.77 -0.23 -5.29
C VAL A 619 -24.55 1.06 -5.06
N ILE A 620 -25.13 1.65 -6.11
CA ILE A 620 -26.00 2.82 -6.03
C ILE A 620 -27.16 2.57 -5.06
N SER A 621 -27.70 1.35 -5.06
CA SER A 621 -28.75 0.92 -4.13
C SER A 621 -28.34 0.93 -2.65
N LEU A 622 -27.05 0.97 -2.32
CA LEU A 622 -26.54 1.14 -0.95
C LEU A 622 -26.58 2.61 -0.54
N VAL A 623 -26.14 3.50 -1.42
CA VAL A 623 -26.06 4.95 -1.16
C VAL A 623 -27.45 5.61 -1.16
N ASN A 624 -28.35 5.19 -2.05
CA ASN A 624 -29.63 5.86 -2.29
C ASN A 624 -30.83 5.27 -1.53
N GLY A 625 -30.61 4.42 -0.53
CA GLY A 625 -31.57 4.15 0.55
C GLY A 625 -33.05 3.94 0.13
N SER A 626 -33.31 3.09 -0.87
CA SER A 626 -34.66 2.73 -1.34
C SER A 626 -35.62 3.90 -1.68
N ARG A 627 -35.20 4.84 -2.53
CA ARG A 627 -36.12 5.78 -3.21
C ARG A 627 -36.15 5.60 -4.73
N GLY A 628 -36.90 4.59 -5.20
CA GLY A 628 -37.24 4.44 -6.62
C GLY A 628 -37.68 3.04 -7.04
N SER A 629 -38.93 2.92 -7.51
CA SER A 629 -39.39 1.81 -8.38
C SER A 629 -39.36 0.37 -7.85
N GLN A 630 -39.99 0.10 -6.69
CA GLN A 630 -40.64 -1.22 -6.46
C GLN A 630 -41.83 -1.41 -7.43
N LYS A 631 -41.57 -1.57 -8.73
CA LYS A 631 -42.63 -1.87 -9.71
C LYS A 631 -42.20 -2.56 -10.99
N GLN A 632 -41.15 -3.39 -10.98
CA GLN A 632 -41.05 -4.47 -11.96
C GLN A 632 -40.20 -5.67 -11.51
N ARG A 633 -40.84 -6.84 -11.62
CA ARG A 633 -40.29 -8.22 -11.65
C ARG A 633 -39.60 -8.75 -10.38
N GLN A 634 -40.31 -9.69 -9.75
CA GLN A 634 -39.69 -10.74 -8.94
C GLN A 634 -38.86 -11.64 -9.85
N ASP A 635 -37.56 -11.75 -9.57
CA ASP A 635 -36.81 -12.97 -9.86
C ASP A 635 -35.95 -13.28 -8.64
N VAL A 636 -36.20 -14.41 -7.99
CA VAL A 636 -35.67 -14.70 -6.64
C VAL A 636 -34.22 -15.23 -6.69
N GLY A 637 -33.70 -15.51 -7.90
CA GLY A 637 -32.33 -15.97 -8.11
C GLY A 637 -31.25 -14.87 -8.03
N ASP A 638 -31.54 -13.64 -8.48
CA ASP A 638 -30.51 -12.59 -8.60
C ASP A 638 -30.19 -11.85 -7.28
N ALA A 639 -31.01 -12.01 -6.24
CA ALA A 639 -30.83 -11.34 -4.96
C ALA A 639 -29.58 -11.82 -4.19
N LEU A 640 -29.19 -13.09 -4.37
CA LEU A 640 -27.97 -13.66 -3.77
C LEU A 640 -26.73 -13.13 -4.48
N ASN A 641 -26.65 -13.28 -5.81
CA ASN A 641 -25.55 -12.76 -6.64
C ASN A 641 -25.31 -11.26 -6.40
N THR A 642 -26.37 -10.45 -6.36
CA THR A 642 -26.23 -9.01 -6.11
C THR A 642 -25.76 -8.65 -4.70
N THR A 643 -26.01 -9.51 -3.71
CA THR A 643 -25.52 -9.32 -2.33
C THR A 643 -24.05 -9.74 -2.21
N GLU A 644 -23.65 -10.85 -2.83
CA GLU A 644 -22.25 -11.29 -2.91
C GLU A 644 -21.38 -10.26 -3.65
N ILE A 645 -21.84 -9.77 -4.82
CA ILE A 645 -21.15 -8.71 -5.59
C ILE A 645 -20.99 -7.41 -4.78
N ARG A 646 -21.98 -7.07 -3.93
CA ARG A 646 -21.88 -5.90 -3.03
C ARG A 646 -20.77 -6.07 -1.99
N HIS A 647 -20.72 -7.21 -1.31
CA HIS A 647 -19.68 -7.47 -0.32
C HIS A 647 -18.29 -7.46 -0.97
N VAL A 648 -18.12 -8.20 -2.07
CA VAL A 648 -16.85 -8.23 -2.82
C VAL A 648 -16.36 -6.83 -3.22
N LEU A 649 -17.25 -5.92 -3.63
CA LEU A 649 -16.82 -4.56 -3.96
C LEU A 649 -16.50 -3.71 -2.72
N ILE A 650 -17.31 -3.78 -1.66
CA ILE A 650 -17.07 -3.04 -0.40
C ILE A 650 -15.75 -3.49 0.26
N ASP A 651 -15.40 -4.76 0.11
CA ASP A 651 -14.14 -5.34 0.61
C ASP A 651 -12.93 -4.90 -0.23
N GLN A 652 -13.12 -4.57 -1.50
CA GLN A 652 -12.07 -3.98 -2.35
C GLN A 652 -11.86 -2.48 -2.11
N LEU A 653 -12.82 -1.74 -1.53
CA LEU A 653 -12.68 -0.31 -1.29
C LEU A 653 -11.68 -0.02 -0.16
N ARG A 654 -10.69 0.85 -0.42
CA ARG A 654 -9.68 1.27 0.56
C ARG A 654 -10.27 2.21 1.62
N GLY A 655 -9.62 2.35 2.77
CA GLY A 655 -10.08 3.20 3.88
C GLY A 655 -10.35 4.66 3.48
N ARG A 656 -9.42 5.27 2.71
CA ARG A 656 -9.59 6.64 2.16
C ARG A 656 -10.73 6.73 1.14
N GLU A 657 -10.93 5.71 0.31
CA GLU A 657 -12.04 5.66 -0.67
C GLU A 657 -13.40 5.64 0.05
N LYS A 658 -13.52 4.85 1.13
CA LYS A 658 -14.71 4.80 2.01
C LYS A 658 -14.95 6.14 2.71
N GLU A 659 -13.90 6.82 3.16
CA GLU A 659 -13.97 8.16 3.75
C GLU A 659 -14.53 9.19 2.75
N ARG A 660 -13.98 9.26 1.52
CA ARG A 660 -14.46 10.16 0.45
C ARG A 660 -15.92 9.94 0.06
N ILE A 661 -16.38 8.69 0.05
CA ILE A 661 -17.79 8.34 -0.16
C ILE A 661 -18.68 8.94 0.94
N ILE A 662 -18.28 8.82 2.21
CA ILE A 662 -18.98 9.43 3.34
C ILE A 662 -18.96 10.95 3.26
N GLU A 663 -17.82 11.56 2.94
CA GLU A 663 -17.69 13.01 2.81
C GLU A 663 -18.53 13.60 1.67
N THR A 664 -18.62 12.90 0.54
CA THR A 664 -19.51 13.26 -0.57
C THR A 664 -20.97 13.23 -0.10
N ARG A 665 -21.37 12.21 0.68
CA ARG A 665 -22.74 12.11 1.24
C ARG A 665 -23.03 13.19 2.29
N MET A 666 -22.05 13.54 3.12
CA MET A 666 -22.16 14.67 4.06
C MET A 666 -22.31 16.02 3.34
N THR A 667 -21.75 16.14 2.13
CA THR A 667 -21.89 17.35 1.29
C THR A 667 -23.28 17.41 0.63
N GLN A 668 -23.82 16.29 0.14
CA GLN A 668 -25.23 16.21 -0.27
C GLN A 668 -26.20 16.60 0.85
N LEU A 669 -25.92 16.16 2.08
CA LEU A 669 -26.74 16.50 3.24
C LEU A 669 -26.74 18.01 3.55
N ALA A 670 -25.64 18.71 3.25
CA ALA A 670 -25.56 20.16 3.36
C ALA A 670 -26.37 20.88 2.26
N PHE A 671 -26.42 20.36 1.02
CA PHE A 671 -27.31 20.90 -0.01
C PHE A 671 -28.80 20.71 0.37
N ILE A 672 -29.15 19.55 0.89
CA ILE A 672 -30.50 19.26 1.43
C ILE A 672 -30.87 20.26 2.54
N GLU A 673 -29.94 20.55 3.46
CA GLU A 673 -30.16 21.57 4.49
C GLU A 673 -30.36 22.97 3.91
N LEU A 674 -29.53 23.36 2.94
CA LEU A 674 -29.59 24.69 2.31
C LEU A 674 -30.90 24.92 1.54
N GLN A 675 -31.37 23.91 0.81
CA GLN A 675 -32.58 24.01 -0.03
C GLN A 675 -33.88 23.75 0.74
N MET A 676 -33.90 22.79 1.66
CA MET A 676 -35.12 22.29 2.31
C MET A 676 -35.15 22.51 3.84
N GLY A 677 -34.09 23.07 4.42
CA GLY A 677 -33.97 23.39 5.84
C GLY A 677 -33.43 22.23 6.71
N PRO A 678 -33.03 22.53 7.96
CA PRO A 678 -32.38 21.57 8.84
C PRO A 678 -33.29 20.40 9.23
N GLU A 679 -34.61 20.62 9.36
CA GLU A 679 -35.59 19.54 9.60
C GLU A 679 -35.59 18.49 8.47
N ALA A 680 -35.46 18.92 7.21
CA ALA A 680 -35.39 18.01 6.07
C ALA A 680 -34.07 17.24 6.04
N ALA A 681 -32.95 17.87 6.41
CA ALA A 681 -31.65 17.21 6.53
C ALA A 681 -31.60 16.19 7.68
N VAL A 682 -32.18 16.49 8.85
CA VAL A 682 -32.29 15.53 9.97
C VAL A 682 -32.96 14.22 9.51
N ASN A 683 -34.02 14.29 8.71
CA ASN A 683 -34.72 13.12 8.17
C ASN A 683 -33.89 12.24 7.20
N HIS A 684 -32.72 12.71 6.74
CA HIS A 684 -31.79 11.94 5.90
C HIS A 684 -30.55 11.46 6.66
N SER A 685 -30.39 11.79 7.95
CA SER A 685 -29.25 11.37 8.79
C SER A 685 -29.16 9.85 8.97
N ASP A 686 -30.29 9.15 9.08
CA ASP A 686 -30.40 7.68 9.05
C ASP A 686 -29.62 7.05 7.89
N GLN A 687 -29.70 7.67 6.70
CA GLN A 687 -29.08 7.14 5.49
C GLN A 687 -27.55 7.22 5.59
N LEU A 688 -27.02 8.30 6.16
CA LEU A 688 -25.58 8.50 6.38
C LEU A 688 -25.02 7.49 7.39
N LEU A 689 -25.73 7.25 8.51
CA LEU A 689 -25.37 6.22 9.49
C LEU A 689 -25.45 4.80 8.89
N SER A 690 -26.47 4.53 8.07
CA SER A 690 -26.60 3.23 7.37
C SER A 690 -25.49 2.98 6.34
N LEU A 691 -25.06 4.03 5.63
CA LEU A 691 -23.95 3.97 4.68
C LEU A 691 -22.63 3.72 5.42
N PHE A 692 -22.40 4.39 6.55
CA PHE A 692 -21.24 4.13 7.40
C PHE A 692 -21.21 2.67 7.89
N ALA A 693 -22.33 2.18 8.42
CA ALA A 693 -22.46 0.80 8.91
C ALA A 693 -22.17 -0.24 7.81
N ALA A 694 -22.56 0.04 6.55
CA ALA A 694 -22.31 -0.83 5.43
C ALA A 694 -20.85 -0.81 4.94
N LEU A 695 -20.19 0.35 4.92
CA LEU A 695 -18.81 0.48 4.45
C LEU A 695 -17.77 -0.04 5.45
N PHE A 696 -18.05 0.07 6.75
CA PHE A 696 -17.13 -0.27 7.85
C PHE A 696 -17.57 -1.48 8.70
N ASN A 697 -18.51 -2.29 8.17
CA ASN A 697 -19.03 -3.53 8.77
C ASN A 697 -17.93 -4.48 9.30
N ASN A 698 -16.81 -4.61 8.58
CA ASN A 698 -15.76 -5.59 8.86
C ASN A 698 -14.83 -5.24 10.05
N LEU A 699 -14.93 -4.04 10.64
CA LEU A 699 -13.94 -3.55 11.62
C LEU A 699 -14.24 -3.87 13.09
N GLU A 700 -15.27 -4.70 13.38
CA GLU A 700 -15.73 -5.04 14.74
C GLU A 700 -15.83 -3.80 15.66
N LEU A 701 -16.50 -2.75 15.17
CA LEU A 701 -16.65 -1.47 15.87
C LEU A 701 -17.60 -1.52 17.08
N GLN A 702 -17.86 -2.70 17.66
CA GLN A 702 -18.66 -2.89 18.88
C GLN A 702 -17.85 -3.61 19.97
N THR A 703 -18.10 -3.29 21.24
CA THR A 703 -17.49 -3.98 22.37
C THR A 703 -18.17 -5.33 22.61
N ASN A 704 -17.40 -6.34 23.03
CA ASN A 704 -17.81 -7.74 23.13
C ASN A 704 -18.79 -8.04 24.31
N GLU A 705 -19.44 -7.02 24.89
CA GLU A 705 -20.27 -7.14 26.09
C GLU A 705 -21.75 -7.47 25.82
N GLN A 706 -22.22 -7.43 24.56
CA GLN A 706 -23.62 -7.71 24.22
C GLN A 706 -23.79 -8.63 22.99
N LYS A 707 -23.22 -9.84 23.06
CA LYS A 707 -23.42 -10.86 22.00
C LYS A 707 -24.82 -11.50 21.96
N ASP A 708 -25.72 -11.12 22.88
CA ASP A 708 -27.10 -11.64 23.01
C ASP A 708 -28.22 -10.62 22.66
N ARG A 709 -27.89 -9.51 22.00
CA ARG A 709 -28.91 -8.64 21.37
C ARG A 709 -28.75 -8.58 19.86
N LYS A 710 -29.85 -8.84 19.15
CA LYS A 710 -29.91 -8.72 17.68
C LYS A 710 -29.66 -7.28 17.28
N SER A 711 -28.58 -7.04 16.52
CA SER A 711 -28.34 -5.85 15.68
C SER A 711 -29.21 -4.63 16.00
N GLU A 712 -28.88 -3.94 17.10
CA GLU A 712 -29.43 -2.61 17.34
C GLU A 712 -28.87 -1.69 16.24
N HIS A 713 -29.75 -1.26 15.33
CA HIS A 713 -29.42 -0.32 14.26
C HIS A 713 -28.87 0.99 14.86
N LEU A 714 -27.89 1.60 14.20
CA LEU A 714 -27.52 3.00 14.40
C LEU A 714 -28.68 3.89 13.92
N VAL A 715 -29.70 4.10 14.77
CA VAL A 715 -30.85 4.97 14.51
C VAL A 715 -30.70 6.26 15.31
N PRO A 716 -30.92 7.45 14.72
CA PRO A 716 -31.04 8.70 15.47
C PRO A 716 -32.18 8.66 16.50
N PRO A 717 -32.19 9.58 17.50
CA PRO A 717 -33.23 9.61 18.53
C PRO A 717 -34.66 9.73 17.97
N LYS A 718 -35.58 9.02 18.62
CA LYS A 718 -36.94 8.74 18.11
C LYS A 718 -37.95 9.86 18.38
N SER A 719 -37.59 11.09 18.00
CA SER A 719 -38.40 12.30 18.24
C SER A 719 -38.99 12.90 16.96
N ALA A 720 -38.39 12.65 15.78
CA ALA A 720 -38.67 13.40 14.55
C ALA A 720 -39.80 12.83 13.63
N ALA A 721 -40.31 11.63 13.90
CA ALA A 721 -41.28 10.95 13.02
C ALA A 721 -42.74 11.44 13.17
N GLY A 722 -42.97 12.74 12.91
CA GLY A 722 -44.27 13.31 12.54
C GLY A 722 -45.35 13.33 13.63
N THR A 723 -45.46 14.43 14.37
CA THR A 723 -46.72 14.82 15.05
C THR A 723 -46.98 16.31 14.86
N VAL A 724 -47.98 16.61 14.03
CA VAL A 724 -48.37 17.99 13.71
C VAL A 724 -49.20 18.59 14.85
N LYS A 725 -48.96 19.88 15.15
CA LYS A 725 -49.54 20.63 16.28
C LYS A 725 -51.08 20.63 16.31
N SER A 726 -51.66 20.55 17.50
CA SER A 726 -53.06 20.93 17.76
C SER A 726 -53.20 21.70 19.08
N LEU A 727 -53.31 23.03 19.00
CA LEU A 727 -53.68 23.92 20.10
C LEU A 727 -55.21 24.06 20.19
N ARG A 728 -55.84 23.54 21.25
CA ARG A 728 -57.04 24.14 21.90
C ARG A 728 -57.55 23.36 23.13
N GLY A 729 -57.54 24.04 24.28
CA GLY A 729 -58.78 24.24 25.06
C GLY A 729 -59.14 23.28 26.22
N SER A 730 -59.40 23.91 27.36
CA SER A 730 -60.39 23.54 28.40
C SER A 730 -60.02 22.53 29.50
N ILE A 731 -59.48 23.08 30.59
CA ILE A 731 -60.18 23.21 31.89
C ILE A 731 -61.24 22.13 32.19
N PHE A 732 -60.89 21.16 33.03
CA PHE A 732 -61.69 20.69 34.18
C PHE A 732 -60.79 19.85 35.09
N GLY A 733 -60.81 20.09 36.40
CA GLY A 733 -59.95 19.37 37.34
C GLY A 733 -60.73 18.66 38.45
N ARG A 734 -60.09 17.65 39.07
CA ARG A 734 -60.18 17.38 40.52
C ARG A 734 -59.17 16.32 40.99
N ARG A 735 -58.44 16.69 42.05
CA ARG A 735 -57.91 15.93 43.22
C ARG A 735 -58.29 14.43 43.27
N LYS A 736 -57.47 13.50 43.80
CA LYS A 736 -56.78 13.44 45.12
C LYS A 736 -56.03 12.05 45.15
N VAL A 737 -54.90 11.76 45.81
CA VAL A 737 -54.59 11.72 47.27
C VAL A 737 -53.07 11.52 47.51
N SER A 738 -52.52 12.24 48.50
CA SER A 738 -51.25 12.15 49.31
C SER A 738 -50.07 11.21 48.94
N ARG A 739 -48.78 11.60 49.09
CA ARG A 739 -48.01 11.93 50.34
C ARG A 739 -48.00 10.76 51.35
N ALA A 740 -46.92 10.38 52.04
CA ALA A 740 -45.55 10.93 52.22
C ALA A 740 -44.54 9.73 52.38
N SER A 741 -43.29 9.80 52.86
CA SER A 741 -42.51 10.84 53.57
C SER A 741 -40.99 10.65 53.45
N GLU A 742 -40.21 11.50 54.12
CA GLU A 742 -38.74 11.63 54.13
C GLU A 742 -37.96 10.64 55.05
N HIS A 743 -36.66 10.51 54.74
CA HIS A 743 -35.49 10.27 55.62
C HIS A 743 -35.62 9.63 57.02
N LYS A 744 -34.82 8.59 57.27
CA LYS A 744 -33.55 8.73 58.04
C LYS A 744 -32.62 7.51 57.93
N ALA A 745 -31.33 7.72 58.22
CA ALA A 745 -30.29 6.70 58.31
C ALA A 745 -30.17 6.13 59.74
N GLU A 746 -29.61 4.92 59.89
CA GLU A 746 -28.31 4.70 60.59
C GLU A 746 -27.84 3.23 60.65
N SER A 747 -26.53 3.06 60.56
CA SER A 747 -25.65 2.08 61.23
C SER A 747 -25.90 0.54 61.23
N ALA A 748 -24.88 -0.15 60.69
CA ALA A 748 -24.04 -1.16 61.38
C ALA A 748 -24.46 -2.66 61.50
N SER A 749 -23.60 -3.47 60.86
CA SER A 749 -22.95 -4.72 61.35
C SER A 749 -23.72 -6.00 61.69
N GLU A 750 -23.26 -7.10 61.06
CA GLU A 750 -23.09 -8.47 61.58
C GLU A 750 -24.32 -9.20 62.17
N THR A 751 -24.74 -10.36 61.66
CA THR A 751 -24.02 -11.64 61.94
C THR A 751 -24.44 -12.78 61.01
N GLN A 752 -23.50 -13.72 60.78
CA GLN A 752 -23.71 -15.09 60.30
C GLN A 752 -24.44 -15.95 61.38
N PRO A 753 -25.10 -17.11 61.07
CA PRO A 753 -24.35 -18.38 60.89
C PRO A 753 -24.97 -19.58 60.10
N VAL A 754 -24.07 -20.32 59.41
CA VAL A 754 -23.84 -21.80 59.51
C VAL A 754 -24.86 -22.83 58.94
N SER A 755 -24.45 -23.43 57.82
CA SER A 755 -24.34 -24.89 57.49
C SER A 755 -25.56 -25.83 57.34
N THR A 756 -25.57 -26.63 56.24
CA THR A 756 -25.05 -28.04 56.24
C THR A 756 -25.08 -28.73 54.84
N ASN A 757 -23.95 -29.38 54.47
CA ASN A 757 -23.74 -30.75 53.92
C ASN A 757 -24.77 -31.43 52.96
N SER A 758 -24.42 -32.29 51.98
CA SER A 758 -23.13 -32.80 51.42
C SER A 758 -23.35 -33.80 50.24
N SER A 759 -22.25 -34.20 49.55
CA SER A 759 -22.07 -35.39 48.66
C SER A 759 -22.56 -35.29 47.19
N VAL A 760 -21.94 -35.90 46.14
CA VAL A 760 -20.87 -36.93 46.02
C VAL A 760 -19.83 -36.57 44.92
N HIS A 761 -18.59 -37.10 45.05
CA HIS A 761 -17.39 -36.96 44.21
C HIS A 761 -17.34 -37.77 42.88
N ASN A 762 -16.54 -37.30 41.90
CA ASN A 762 -15.19 -37.86 41.62
C ASN A 762 -14.34 -36.97 40.67
N GLU A 763 -13.06 -36.79 41.04
CA GLU A 763 -11.97 -36.03 40.38
C GLU A 763 -10.82 -37.03 40.04
N PRO A 764 -9.52 -36.70 39.75
CA PRO A 764 -8.74 -35.41 39.73
C PRO A 764 -8.08 -35.15 38.33
N VAL A 765 -7.17 -34.19 38.02
CA VAL A 765 -6.68 -32.83 38.45
C VAL A 765 -5.69 -32.35 37.34
N SER A 766 -5.24 -31.11 37.14
CA SER A 766 -5.78 -29.72 37.16
C SER A 766 -4.60 -28.73 37.30
N SER A 767 -4.49 -27.66 36.50
CA SER A 767 -3.58 -26.53 36.81
C SER A 767 -4.10 -25.16 36.36
N THR A 768 -3.99 -24.18 37.26
CA THR A 768 -4.41 -22.78 37.12
C THR A 768 -3.42 -21.82 37.79
N ASP A 769 -3.43 -20.58 37.33
CA ASP A 769 -2.83 -19.34 37.87
C ASP A 769 -3.43 -18.91 39.25
N PRO A 770 -3.16 -17.71 39.87
CA PRO A 770 -2.07 -16.71 39.70
C PRO A 770 -1.54 -16.00 41.00
N THR A 771 -0.28 -15.49 41.01
CA THR A 771 0.25 -14.32 41.82
C THR A 771 0.13 -14.35 43.38
N PRO A 772 0.60 -13.36 44.22
CA PRO A 772 1.38 -12.11 44.00
C PRO A 772 2.58 -11.83 44.97
N ALA A 773 3.24 -10.66 44.78
CA ALA A 773 3.97 -9.80 45.76
C ALA A 773 5.19 -10.28 46.58
N ILE A 774 6.27 -9.46 46.62
CA ILE A 774 7.43 -9.61 47.54
C ILE A 774 7.89 -8.24 48.09
N GLN A 775 8.17 -8.20 49.41
CA GLN A 775 8.88 -7.12 50.12
C GLN A 775 10.31 -7.54 50.53
N VAL A 776 11.12 -6.55 50.90
CA VAL A 776 12.57 -6.62 51.17
C VAL A 776 12.96 -7.40 52.44
N THR A 777 14.01 -8.24 52.35
CA THR A 777 14.95 -8.56 53.45
C THR A 777 16.38 -8.79 52.93
N HIS A 778 17.35 -8.92 53.85
CA HIS A 778 18.78 -8.61 53.66
C HIS A 778 19.70 -9.81 54.02
N GLU A 779 20.99 -9.74 53.63
CA GLU A 779 22.16 -10.55 54.13
C GLU A 779 22.22 -12.06 53.75
N GLN A 780 23.39 -12.73 53.59
CA GLN A 780 24.82 -12.33 53.52
C GLN A 780 25.72 -13.43 52.88
N ASN A 781 26.87 -13.03 52.32
CA ASN A 781 28.14 -13.78 52.09
C ASN A 781 28.17 -15.01 51.14
N GLY A 782 29.23 -15.23 50.33
CA GLY A 782 30.41 -14.38 50.07
C GLY A 782 31.51 -15.04 49.21
N ASN A 783 32.56 -14.24 48.88
CA ASN A 783 33.84 -14.56 48.19
C ASN A 783 33.76 -14.84 46.66
N ALA A 784 34.60 -14.29 45.76
CA ALA A 784 35.63 -13.22 45.77
C ALA A 784 35.90 -12.80 44.27
N GLU A 785 36.78 -11.89 43.82
CA GLU A 785 37.83 -11.06 44.47
C GLU A 785 38.19 -9.80 43.61
N ASN A 786 38.84 -8.83 44.26
CA ASN A 786 39.86 -7.86 43.81
C ASN A 786 39.65 -6.64 42.85
N SER A 787 40.00 -5.48 43.44
CA SER A 787 40.67 -4.27 42.92
C SER A 787 39.95 -3.22 42.02
N GLN A 788 39.44 -2.21 42.74
CA GLN A 788 39.26 -0.77 42.43
C GLN A 788 40.58 0.00 42.10
N PRO A 789 40.69 1.37 41.95
CA PRO A 789 39.71 2.45 42.30
C PRO A 789 39.60 3.75 41.42
N MET A 790 38.51 4.50 41.71
CA MET A 790 38.36 5.98 41.79
C MET A 790 38.57 6.87 40.53
N GLY A 791 37.84 7.99 40.35
CA GLY A 791 36.78 8.67 41.14
C GLY A 791 36.32 9.94 40.39
N ARG A 792 35.41 10.82 40.86
CA ARG A 792 34.63 10.93 42.11
C ARG A 792 33.56 12.04 41.91
N SER A 793 32.38 11.93 42.55
CA SER A 793 31.57 13.00 43.20
C SER A 793 31.25 14.35 42.49
N ASP A 794 30.12 15.05 42.72
CA ASP A 794 28.97 14.77 43.60
C ASP A 794 27.68 15.54 43.20
N SER A 795 26.62 15.24 43.96
CA SER A 795 25.26 15.78 43.98
C SER A 795 25.08 17.31 44.15
N MET A 796 23.91 17.85 43.73
CA MET A 796 22.87 18.42 44.63
C MET A 796 21.59 18.88 43.88
N ARG A 797 20.42 18.79 44.53
CA ARG A 797 19.12 19.33 44.07
C ARG A 797 18.97 20.83 44.37
N GLN A 798 18.33 21.64 43.51
CA GLN A 798 17.30 22.61 43.94
C GLN A 798 16.47 23.32 42.83
N LYS A 799 15.14 23.22 42.97
CA LYS A 799 14.07 24.26 42.83
C LYS A 799 14.15 25.38 41.77
N LEU A 800 13.15 25.33 40.87
CA LEU A 800 12.10 26.33 40.58
C LEU A 800 12.41 27.78 40.13
N ARG A 801 11.60 28.21 39.13
CA ARG A 801 11.32 29.58 38.63
C ARG A 801 12.36 30.19 37.68
N LYS A 802 12.05 31.12 36.77
CA LYS A 802 10.87 31.56 35.96
C LYS A 802 11.30 32.96 35.45
N ARG A 803 10.99 33.31 34.21
CA ARG A 803 11.22 34.64 33.55
C ARG A 803 12.70 34.98 33.28
N SER A 804 13.11 35.34 32.05
CA SER A 804 12.68 36.39 31.08
C SER A 804 13.50 37.68 31.24
N GLY A 805 14.03 38.19 30.12
CA GLY A 805 14.82 39.44 30.05
C GLY A 805 15.92 39.34 28.98
N THR A 806 15.63 39.50 27.68
CA THR A 806 15.51 40.76 26.91
C THR A 806 16.84 41.40 26.48
N LEU A 807 16.94 41.69 25.17
CA LEU A 807 17.66 42.83 24.55
C LEU A 807 19.20 42.87 24.74
N LYS A 808 20.03 42.88 23.70
CA LYS A 808 20.01 43.92 22.64
C LYS A 808 20.88 43.60 21.41
N LYS A 809 20.60 44.37 20.35
CA LYS A 809 21.20 44.43 19.01
C LYS A 809 22.44 45.34 18.95
N ALA A 810 23.45 44.95 18.17
CA ALA A 810 24.43 45.77 17.40
C ALA A 810 25.27 44.78 16.54
N GLU A 811 25.47 44.95 15.23
CA GLU A 811 26.38 45.92 14.57
C GLU A 811 27.80 45.89 15.19
N GLY A 812 28.89 45.60 14.49
CA GLY A 812 29.11 45.27 13.08
C GLY A 812 30.64 45.28 12.80
N GLN A 813 31.03 45.35 11.52
CA GLN A 813 32.41 45.62 11.05
C GLN A 813 33.47 44.50 11.20
N SER A 814 33.77 43.87 10.06
CA SER A 814 35.11 43.39 9.67
C SER A 814 36.17 44.50 9.78
N PRO A 815 37.48 44.19 9.85
CA PRO A 815 38.23 44.18 8.59
C PRO A 815 39.48 43.26 8.49
N THR A 816 39.93 43.14 7.23
CA THR A 816 41.34 43.14 6.73
C THR A 816 42.21 41.88 6.58
N HIS A 817 42.92 41.91 5.44
CA HIS A 817 44.23 41.34 5.06
C HIS A 817 44.35 39.85 4.61
N VAL A 818 45.14 39.48 3.57
CA VAL A 818 45.65 40.20 2.35
C VAL A 818 46.38 39.24 1.36
N ASN A 819 46.42 39.58 0.05
CA ASN A 819 47.24 39.02 -1.07
C ASN A 819 47.12 37.50 -1.37
N GLY A 820 47.41 36.93 -2.57
CA GLY A 820 47.91 37.37 -3.89
C GLY A 820 48.35 36.11 -4.70
N THR A 821 48.75 36.08 -5.99
CA THR A 821 48.80 37.11 -7.07
C THR A 821 49.10 36.42 -8.44
N GLU A 822 48.84 37.13 -9.55
CA GLU A 822 49.44 37.02 -10.92
C GLU A 822 49.00 35.86 -11.86
N ASP A 823 48.53 36.06 -13.12
CA ASP A 823 49.09 36.67 -14.38
C ASP A 823 50.01 35.72 -15.19
N SER A 824 50.10 35.67 -16.55
CA SER A 824 49.38 36.36 -17.66
C SER A 824 49.73 35.79 -19.08
N THR A 825 48.92 36.12 -20.11
CA THR A 825 49.25 36.37 -21.57
C THR A 825 49.41 35.31 -22.71
N ASN A 826 48.79 35.67 -23.87
CA ASN A 826 49.08 35.42 -25.32
C ASN A 826 48.78 34.05 -26.00
N GLY A 827 48.22 33.93 -27.24
CA GLY A 827 47.58 34.91 -28.18
C GLY A 827 47.52 34.46 -29.69
N VAL A 828 46.61 35.07 -30.51
CA VAL A 828 46.62 35.19 -32.03
C VAL A 828 46.24 33.94 -32.90
N SER A 829 45.56 33.95 -34.09
CA SER A 829 44.53 34.79 -34.80
C SER A 829 44.08 34.15 -36.17
N MET A 830 42.94 34.62 -36.77
CA MET A 830 42.57 34.63 -38.23
C MET A 830 42.08 33.32 -38.93
N ALA A 831 41.24 33.27 -40.00
CA ALA A 831 40.45 34.24 -40.82
C ALA A 831 39.39 33.50 -41.73
N THR A 832 38.11 33.92 -41.85
CA THR A 832 37.42 34.74 -42.90
C THR A 832 36.53 34.04 -43.97
N ASN A 833 35.38 34.69 -44.28
CA ASN A 833 34.53 34.66 -45.50
C ASN A 833 33.57 33.47 -45.75
N GLY A 834 32.31 33.68 -46.22
CA GLY A 834 31.63 34.96 -46.50
C GLY A 834 30.16 34.88 -46.97
N THR A 835 29.53 36.06 -47.00
CA THR A 835 28.34 36.56 -47.76
C THR A 835 27.68 35.67 -48.85
N GLY A 836 26.36 35.73 -49.10
CA GLY A 836 25.38 36.78 -48.76
C GLY A 836 23.91 36.50 -49.18
N THR A 837 23.08 37.57 -49.12
CA THR A 837 21.61 37.68 -49.29
C THR A 837 21.16 37.79 -50.78
N PRO A 838 19.88 38.06 -51.18
CA PRO A 838 18.58 38.22 -50.48
C PRO A 838 17.34 37.52 -51.16
N GLN A 839 16.12 37.93 -50.74
CA GLN A 839 14.88 38.11 -51.54
C GLN A 839 13.78 37.01 -51.66
N GLN A 840 12.66 37.28 -50.96
CA GLN A 840 11.27 37.16 -51.45
C GLN A 840 11.08 37.81 -52.85
N PRO A 841 10.02 37.52 -53.66
CA PRO A 841 8.62 37.30 -53.21
C PRO A 841 7.71 36.33 -54.03
N GLY A 842 6.47 36.15 -53.58
CA GLY A 842 5.30 36.34 -54.48
C GLY A 842 4.42 35.16 -54.92
N SER A 843 3.23 35.07 -54.30
CA SER A 843 1.88 34.91 -54.91
C SER A 843 1.47 33.70 -55.78
N GLY A 844 0.25 33.20 -55.51
CA GLY A 844 -0.56 32.28 -56.36
C GLY A 844 -1.24 31.19 -55.52
N GLU A 845 -2.40 31.41 -54.89
CA GLU A 845 -3.78 31.32 -55.44
C GLU A 845 -4.21 29.95 -56.00
N GLY A 846 -5.41 29.48 -55.60
CA GLY A 846 -6.15 28.34 -56.20
C GLY A 846 -6.04 27.02 -55.42
N LEU A 847 -6.88 26.75 -54.40
CA LEU A 847 -8.25 26.19 -54.47
C LEU A 847 -8.41 24.76 -55.06
N SER A 848 -8.83 23.87 -54.15
CA SER A 848 -9.86 22.80 -54.29
C SER A 848 -9.63 21.53 -55.14
N GLN A 849 -9.63 20.41 -54.39
CA GLN A 849 -10.40 19.15 -54.57
C GLN A 849 -10.00 18.08 -55.60
N ASP A 850 -9.78 16.87 -55.04
CA ASP A 850 -10.35 15.56 -55.43
C ASP A 850 -10.28 15.14 -56.92
N ALA A 851 -9.66 14.03 -57.33
CA ALA A 851 -9.73 12.70 -56.72
C ALA A 851 -8.86 11.63 -57.46
N VAL A 852 -8.86 10.41 -56.92
CA VAL A 852 -8.53 9.11 -57.58
C VAL A 852 -7.05 8.81 -57.92
N GLY A 853 -6.32 8.33 -56.91
CA GLY A 853 -5.85 6.93 -56.82
C GLY A 853 -5.05 6.28 -57.97
N LEU A 854 -3.83 5.85 -57.65
CA LEU A 854 -3.18 4.64 -58.17
C LEU A 854 -2.08 4.17 -57.19
N ALA A 855 -1.87 2.86 -57.09
CA ALA A 855 -0.86 2.26 -56.22
C ALA A 855 0.46 2.03 -56.95
N VAL A 856 1.59 2.06 -56.22
CA VAL A 856 2.76 1.15 -56.39
C VAL A 856 3.73 1.33 -55.21
N SER A 857 4.45 0.26 -54.87
CA SER A 857 5.28 0.06 -53.68
C SER A 857 6.64 0.77 -53.68
N SER A 858 7.18 1.05 -52.49
CA SER A 858 8.56 0.69 -52.15
C SER A 858 8.80 0.65 -50.62
N THR A 859 9.63 -0.31 -50.20
CA THR A 859 10.05 -0.58 -48.81
C THR A 859 11.35 0.14 -48.46
N ALA A 860 11.52 0.59 -47.21
CA ALA A 860 12.74 0.34 -46.41
C ALA A 860 12.61 0.84 -44.94
N ASP A 861 13.14 0.01 -44.03
CA ASP A 861 13.74 0.28 -42.71
C ASP A 861 12.93 0.77 -41.48
N GLN A 862 13.19 0.07 -40.37
CA GLN A 862 12.67 0.25 -39.00
C GLN A 862 13.57 1.20 -38.18
N PRO A 863 13.12 1.69 -37.01
CA PRO A 863 13.35 0.91 -35.77
C PRO A 863 12.07 0.48 -35.02
N GLN A 864 12.27 -0.28 -33.95
CA GLN A 864 11.25 -1.06 -33.23
C GLN A 864 10.41 -0.22 -32.25
N SER A 865 9.12 -0.56 -32.08
CA SER A 865 8.21 0.09 -31.12
C SER A 865 7.36 -0.94 -30.35
N ALA A 866 6.99 -0.61 -29.12
CA ALA A 866 6.43 -1.51 -28.12
C ALA A 866 4.91 -1.74 -28.27
N LYS A 867 4.49 -2.41 -29.36
CA LYS A 867 3.09 -2.74 -29.64
C LYS A 867 2.93 -4.16 -30.21
N GLN A 868 1.85 -4.85 -29.85
CA GLN A 868 1.55 -6.20 -30.36
C GLN A 868 0.15 -6.24 -31.01
N PRO A 869 0.00 -6.80 -32.24
CA PRO A 869 -1.30 -6.91 -32.89
C PRO A 869 -2.16 -8.03 -32.30
N LEU A 870 -3.49 -7.83 -32.29
CA LEU A 870 -4.47 -8.79 -31.76
C LEU A 870 -4.51 -10.12 -32.56
N ARG A 871 -4.87 -11.21 -31.87
CA ARG A 871 -5.03 -12.54 -32.48
C ARG A 871 -6.23 -12.58 -33.46
N PRO A 872 -6.16 -13.35 -34.57
CA PRO A 872 -7.29 -13.54 -35.49
C PRO A 872 -8.51 -14.20 -34.82
N ALA A 873 -9.71 -13.84 -35.27
CA ALA A 873 -10.96 -14.44 -34.81
C ALA A 873 -11.08 -15.94 -35.17
N ALA A 874 -11.76 -16.70 -34.32
CA ALA A 874 -11.91 -18.15 -34.49
C ALA A 874 -12.70 -18.51 -35.76
N HIS A 875 -12.25 -19.56 -36.46
CA HIS A 875 -12.51 -19.77 -37.89
C HIS A 875 -13.93 -20.23 -38.30
N ASN A 876 -14.94 -20.17 -37.40
CA ASN A 876 -16.24 -20.83 -37.55
C ASN A 876 -17.49 -19.95 -37.27
N MET A 877 -17.39 -18.62 -37.34
CA MET A 877 -18.57 -17.74 -37.28
C MET A 877 -19.13 -17.43 -38.68
N ASP A 878 -20.46 -17.43 -38.83
CA ASP A 878 -21.14 -17.17 -40.10
C ASP A 878 -21.17 -15.66 -40.42
N ASN A 879 -20.87 -15.31 -41.67
CA ASN A 879 -20.56 -13.95 -42.17
C ASN A 879 -21.72 -12.93 -42.11
N LYS A 880 -22.87 -13.30 -41.53
CA LYS A 880 -24.07 -12.46 -41.43
C LYS A 880 -24.34 -11.91 -40.03
N GLN A 881 -23.56 -12.29 -39.02
CA GLN A 881 -23.79 -11.92 -37.61
C GLN A 881 -22.76 -10.94 -37.03
N VAL A 882 -21.86 -10.40 -37.86
CA VAL A 882 -20.87 -9.39 -37.42
C VAL A 882 -21.48 -7.98 -37.56
N PRO A 883 -21.66 -7.21 -36.47
CA PRO A 883 -22.02 -5.80 -36.59
C PRO A 883 -20.85 -5.01 -37.20
N PRO A 884 -21.10 -4.02 -38.07
CA PRO A 884 -20.03 -3.22 -38.65
C PRO A 884 -19.34 -2.36 -37.56
N PRO A 885 -18.00 -2.24 -37.57
CA PRO A 885 -17.29 -1.44 -36.59
C PRO A 885 -17.61 0.05 -36.76
N THR A 886 -18.01 0.71 -35.67
CA THR A 886 -18.21 2.16 -35.63
C THR A 886 -16.89 2.90 -35.77
N GLY A 887 -16.65 3.44 -36.97
CA GLY A 887 -15.72 4.55 -37.24
C GLY A 887 -14.24 4.30 -36.97
N HIS A 888 -13.52 3.72 -37.95
CA HIS A 888 -12.16 4.12 -38.37
C HIS A 888 -11.71 3.20 -39.53
N PRO A 889 -11.48 3.69 -40.76
CA PRO A 889 -11.35 2.82 -41.94
C PRO A 889 -9.92 2.31 -42.28
N LYS A 890 -8.89 2.60 -41.46
CA LYS A 890 -7.47 2.39 -41.86
C LYS A 890 -6.48 1.87 -40.79
N GLN A 891 -6.94 1.26 -39.70
CA GLN A 891 -6.04 0.53 -38.79
C GLN A 891 -6.80 -0.63 -38.09
N PRO A 892 -6.18 -1.82 -37.92
CA PRO A 892 -6.71 -2.81 -36.99
C PRO A 892 -6.49 -2.30 -35.55
N PRO A 893 -7.37 -2.66 -34.59
CA PRO A 893 -7.15 -2.31 -33.18
C PRO A 893 -5.85 -2.94 -32.67
N GLU A 894 -4.97 -2.09 -32.13
CA GLU A 894 -3.72 -2.48 -31.47
C GLU A 894 -3.98 -2.61 -29.96
N GLN A 895 -3.40 -3.63 -29.31
CA GLN A 895 -3.52 -3.78 -27.86
C GLN A 895 -2.33 -3.12 -27.16
N ASP A 896 -2.61 -2.10 -26.34
CA ASP A 896 -1.66 -1.62 -25.33
C ASP A 896 -1.72 -2.55 -24.10
N ILE A 897 -0.57 -2.81 -23.47
CA ILE A 897 -0.39 -3.73 -22.33
C ILE A 897 -0.18 -2.93 -21.02
N ARG A 898 -0.34 -1.60 -21.06
CA ARG A 898 -0.19 -0.72 -19.91
C ARG A 898 -1.46 -0.73 -19.04
N LEU A 899 -1.33 -1.34 -17.86
CA LEU A 899 -2.36 -1.38 -16.81
C LEU A 899 -2.62 0.04 -16.24
N PRO A 900 -3.88 0.40 -15.91
CA PRO A 900 -4.20 1.66 -15.25
C PRO A 900 -3.86 1.64 -13.75
N TYR A 901 -3.73 2.83 -13.17
CA TYR A 901 -3.17 3.09 -11.84
C TYR A 901 -4.27 3.53 -10.85
N SER A 902 -4.07 3.25 -9.56
CA SER A 902 -4.68 3.98 -8.43
C SER A 902 -3.79 3.80 -7.19
N PHE A 903 -3.38 4.92 -6.59
CA PHE A 903 -2.17 5.09 -5.76
C PHE A 903 -0.85 4.83 -6.53
N ASP A 904 -0.02 5.87 -6.65
CA ASP A 904 1.30 5.87 -7.32
C ASP A 904 2.39 5.13 -6.50
N SER A 905 2.11 3.90 -6.05
CA SER A 905 3.17 2.94 -5.78
C SER A 905 3.34 2.06 -7.02
N PRO A 906 4.47 2.12 -7.75
CA PRO A 906 4.71 1.25 -8.90
C PRO A 906 4.88 -0.22 -8.51
N THR A 907 4.71 -0.55 -7.23
CA THR A 907 4.58 -1.93 -6.77
C THR A 907 3.18 -2.51 -6.91
N LYS A 908 2.13 -1.77 -7.27
CA LYS A 908 0.72 -2.23 -7.31
C LYS A 908 0.14 -2.81 -6.01
N ALA A 909 0.98 -3.08 -5.01
CA ALA A 909 0.61 -3.70 -3.74
C ALA A 909 -0.21 -2.74 -2.91
N ILE A 910 -1.29 -3.23 -2.32
CA ILE A 910 -2.21 -2.40 -1.54
C ILE A 910 -1.60 -2.11 -0.17
N THR A 911 -1.46 -0.83 0.17
CA THR A 911 -1.17 -0.42 1.56
C THR A 911 -2.32 -0.81 2.47
N LYS A 912 -2.09 -1.80 3.35
CA LYS A 912 -3.06 -2.24 4.36
C LYS A 912 -2.69 -1.70 5.73
N LEU A 913 -3.46 -0.73 6.21
CA LEU A 913 -3.34 -0.20 7.56
C LEU A 913 -3.63 -1.30 8.60
N PRO A 914 -2.89 -1.37 9.73
CA PRO A 914 -3.19 -2.31 10.82
C PRO A 914 -4.62 -2.15 11.32
N LEU A 915 -5.20 -3.23 11.88
CA LEU A 915 -6.60 -3.23 12.35
C LEU A 915 -6.90 -2.07 13.31
N ILE A 916 -6.02 -1.83 14.30
CA ILE A 916 -6.19 -0.74 15.27
C ILE A 916 -6.20 0.64 14.58
N GLN A 917 -5.36 0.83 13.54
CA GLN A 917 -5.31 2.09 12.81
C GLN A 917 -6.57 2.29 11.94
N SER A 918 -7.03 1.22 11.28
CA SER A 918 -8.28 1.21 10.54
C SER A 918 -9.49 1.49 11.44
N GLN A 919 -9.50 0.93 12.66
CA GLN A 919 -10.52 1.22 13.68
C GLN A 919 -10.48 2.68 14.14
N LYS A 920 -9.29 3.25 14.39
CA LYS A 920 -9.14 4.69 14.72
C LYS A 920 -9.67 5.59 13.60
N GLN A 921 -9.33 5.31 12.34
CA GLN A 921 -9.84 6.07 11.18
C GLN A 921 -11.38 5.99 11.10
N ALA A 922 -11.95 4.78 11.17
CA ALA A 922 -13.40 4.60 11.11
C ALA A 922 -14.14 5.28 12.27
N LEU A 923 -13.60 5.23 13.49
CA LEU A 923 -14.16 5.94 14.65
C LEU A 923 -14.07 7.46 14.49
N ALA A 924 -12.97 8.00 13.96
CA ALA A 924 -12.85 9.43 13.68
C ALA A 924 -13.90 9.92 12.66
N ILE A 925 -14.16 9.12 11.62
CA ILE A 925 -15.24 9.39 10.65
C ILE A 925 -16.61 9.34 11.34
N LEU A 926 -16.86 8.34 12.20
CA LEU A 926 -18.13 8.21 12.93
C LEU A 926 -18.37 9.38 13.90
N ILE A 927 -17.34 9.84 14.61
CA ILE A 927 -17.40 11.06 15.45
C ILE A 927 -17.79 12.26 14.58
N LYS A 928 -17.16 12.42 13.41
CA LYS A 928 -17.47 13.51 12.46
C LYS A 928 -18.93 13.46 11.96
N ILE A 929 -19.47 12.26 11.71
CA ILE A 929 -20.89 12.05 11.37
C ILE A 929 -21.79 12.48 12.54
N TRP A 930 -21.53 12.01 13.76
CA TRP A 930 -22.34 12.36 14.93
C TRP A 930 -22.33 13.85 15.23
N LEU A 931 -21.17 14.53 15.13
CA LEU A 931 -21.07 15.97 15.31
C LEU A 931 -21.77 16.77 14.19
N LEU A 932 -21.79 16.27 12.95
CA LEU A 932 -22.63 16.85 11.89
C LEU A 932 -24.12 16.73 12.25
N ILE A 933 -24.56 15.55 12.69
CA ILE A 933 -25.95 15.27 13.10
C ILE A 933 -26.37 16.13 14.29
N ALA A 934 -25.55 16.23 15.33
CA ALA A 934 -25.76 17.13 16.46
C ALA A 934 -25.89 18.59 16.01
N GLY A 935 -25.04 19.02 15.07
CA GLY A 935 -25.13 20.34 14.43
C GLY A 935 -26.46 20.56 13.69
N LEU A 936 -26.99 19.56 12.99
CA LEU A 936 -28.29 19.62 12.30
C LEU A 936 -29.44 19.72 13.29
N TYR A 937 -29.48 18.85 14.33
CA TYR A 937 -30.47 18.92 15.40
C TYR A 937 -30.47 20.28 16.11
N ARG A 938 -29.28 20.81 16.43
CA ARG A 938 -29.09 22.14 17.01
C ARG A 938 -29.68 23.25 16.13
N ARG A 939 -29.51 23.18 14.80
CA ARG A 939 -30.08 24.16 13.85
C ARG A 939 -31.59 23.95 13.62
N ALA A 940 -32.09 22.73 13.79
CA ALA A 940 -33.53 22.43 13.88
C ALA A 940 -34.17 22.80 15.24
N SER A 941 -33.42 23.37 16.19
CA SER A 941 -33.86 23.64 17.58
C SER A 941 -34.29 22.40 18.39
N LEU A 942 -33.86 21.22 17.96
CA LEU A 942 -34.08 19.93 18.62
C LEU A 942 -32.93 19.67 19.61
N PHE A 943 -32.90 20.44 20.70
CA PHE A 943 -31.73 20.50 21.58
C PHE A 943 -31.47 19.24 22.41
N GLU A 944 -32.50 18.46 22.74
CA GLU A 944 -32.36 17.17 23.44
C GLU A 944 -31.71 16.13 22.51
N ASP A 945 -32.27 15.95 21.30
CA ASP A 945 -31.69 15.10 20.25
C ASP A 945 -30.24 15.50 19.87
N ALA A 946 -29.94 16.81 19.88
CA ALA A 946 -28.58 17.33 19.66
C ALA A 946 -27.61 16.96 20.79
N GLN A 947 -28.09 16.94 22.05
CA GLN A 947 -27.27 16.52 23.19
C GLN A 947 -27.00 15.01 23.12
N GLU A 948 -28.01 14.19 22.83
CA GLU A 948 -27.84 12.74 22.68
C GLU A 948 -26.84 12.39 21.56
N ALA A 949 -26.91 13.09 20.41
CA ALA A 949 -25.93 12.93 19.32
C ALA A 949 -24.49 13.33 19.74
N CYS A 950 -24.32 14.36 20.57
CA CYS A 950 -23.02 14.69 21.16
C CYS A 950 -22.54 13.61 22.16
N GLU A 951 -23.45 13.02 22.95
CA GLU A 951 -23.12 11.93 23.89
C GLU A 951 -22.68 10.65 23.15
N GLU A 952 -23.27 10.32 22.00
CA GLU A 952 -22.76 9.24 21.14
C GLU A 952 -21.38 9.57 20.55
N ALA A 953 -21.14 10.82 20.11
CA ALA A 953 -19.82 11.25 19.68
C ALA A 953 -18.76 11.06 20.79
N ALA A 954 -19.07 11.48 22.03
CA ALA A 954 -18.17 11.36 23.19
C ALA A 954 -17.72 9.91 23.45
N LYS A 955 -18.64 8.94 23.45
CA LYS A 955 -18.32 7.51 23.62
C LYS A 955 -17.32 7.01 22.57
N HIS A 956 -17.40 7.52 21.34
CA HIS A 956 -16.47 7.17 20.28
C HIS A 956 -15.11 7.89 20.45
N VAL A 957 -15.08 9.14 20.92
CA VAL A 957 -13.83 9.85 21.28
C VAL A 957 -13.09 9.12 22.40
N GLU A 958 -13.78 8.75 23.49
CA GLU A 958 -13.23 7.94 24.58
C GLU A 958 -12.61 6.62 24.08
N ARG A 959 -13.28 5.96 23.12
CA ARG A 959 -12.74 4.73 22.51
C ARG A 959 -11.49 4.99 21.67
N VAL A 960 -11.42 6.10 20.92
CA VAL A 960 -10.19 6.47 20.20
C VAL A 960 -9.06 6.74 21.18
N GLU A 961 -9.32 7.47 22.28
CA GLU A 961 -8.35 7.72 23.33
C GLU A 961 -7.86 6.41 23.97
N ALA A 962 -8.76 5.48 24.28
CA ALA A 962 -8.40 4.16 24.81
C ALA A 962 -7.52 3.35 23.83
N LEU A 963 -7.78 3.41 22.52
CA LEU A 963 -6.94 2.79 21.49
C LEU A 963 -5.58 3.49 21.30
N VAL A 964 -5.46 4.78 21.64
CA VAL A 964 -4.17 5.48 21.71
C VAL A 964 -3.42 5.08 22.98
N ALA A 965 -4.07 5.14 24.15
CA ALA A 965 -3.51 4.81 25.45
C ALA A 965 -2.96 3.37 25.51
N ALA A 966 -3.65 2.42 24.87
CA ALA A 966 -3.24 1.02 24.77
C ALA A 966 -1.94 0.80 23.96
N GLN A 967 -1.57 1.74 23.09
CA GLN A 967 -0.29 1.74 22.37
C GLN A 967 0.76 2.57 23.11
N GLU A 968 0.44 3.82 23.44
CA GLU A 968 1.30 4.72 24.22
C GLU A 968 0.43 5.66 25.09
N SER A 969 0.47 5.46 26.41
CA SER A 969 -0.20 6.34 27.37
C SER A 969 0.64 7.58 27.69
N SER A 970 0.83 8.48 26.73
CA SER A 970 1.56 9.74 26.92
C SER A 970 0.81 10.96 26.41
N ALA A 971 0.99 12.11 27.08
CA ALA A 971 0.42 13.39 26.64
C ALA A 971 0.92 13.83 25.25
N ARG A 972 2.04 13.26 24.76
CA ARG A 972 2.49 13.45 23.39
C ARG A 972 1.66 12.60 22.42
N ALA A 973 1.39 11.34 22.74
CA ALA A 973 0.63 10.42 21.90
C ALA A 973 -0.82 10.91 21.67
N PHE A 974 -1.48 11.46 22.70
CA PHE A 974 -2.83 12.01 22.56
C PHE A 974 -2.90 13.27 21.68
N ARG A 975 -1.82 14.07 21.67
CA ARG A 975 -1.71 15.31 20.87
C ARG A 975 -1.29 15.06 19.42
N SER A 976 -0.41 14.09 19.19
CA SER A 976 0.02 13.75 17.83
C SER A 976 -1.09 13.03 17.08
N ARG A 977 -1.37 13.43 15.84
CA ARG A 977 -2.24 12.66 14.93
C ARG A 977 -1.68 11.24 14.71
N GLY A 978 -0.37 11.14 14.55
CA GLY A 978 0.30 9.90 14.14
C GLY A 978 0.05 9.62 12.66
N TRP A 979 0.57 8.48 12.19
CA TRP A 979 0.42 8.06 10.79
C TRP A 979 -1.04 7.73 10.45
N ALA A 980 -1.48 8.12 9.24
CA ALA A 980 -2.76 7.76 8.65
C ALA A 980 -4.00 8.09 9.51
N ALA A 981 -3.95 9.17 10.30
CA ALA A 981 -5.08 9.69 11.05
C ALA A 981 -5.33 11.16 10.70
N ALA A 982 -6.58 11.49 10.37
CA ALA A 982 -6.95 12.86 10.01
C ALA A 982 -6.86 13.84 11.21
N LYS A 983 -7.08 13.34 12.43
CA LYS A 983 -7.05 14.09 13.70
C LYS A 983 -6.49 13.26 14.85
N SER A 984 -5.94 13.93 15.85
CA SER A 984 -5.46 13.36 17.11
C SER A 984 -6.59 13.18 18.13
N SER A 985 -6.29 12.53 19.25
CA SER A 985 -7.26 12.35 20.33
C SER A 985 -7.67 13.69 20.95
N ASP A 986 -6.72 14.61 21.14
CA ASP A 986 -7.00 15.95 21.68
C ASP A 986 -7.79 16.82 20.69
N GLU A 987 -7.51 16.71 19.37
CA GLU A 987 -8.29 17.43 18.33
C GLU A 987 -9.74 16.93 18.26
N LEU A 988 -9.98 15.62 18.43
CA LEU A 988 -11.34 15.05 18.48
C LEU A 988 -12.12 15.47 19.73
N TRP A 989 -11.44 15.60 20.88
CA TRP A 989 -12.05 16.23 22.06
C TRP A 989 -12.37 17.71 21.81
N ALA A 990 -11.49 18.46 21.15
CA ALA A 990 -11.73 19.86 20.82
C ALA A 990 -12.95 20.05 19.88
N ASP A 991 -13.12 19.19 18.87
CA ASP A 991 -14.32 19.16 18.02
C ASP A 991 -15.60 18.97 18.84
N PHE A 992 -15.59 18.00 19.77
CA PHE A 992 -16.71 17.68 20.64
C PHE A 992 -17.07 18.84 21.59
N HIS A 993 -16.10 19.36 22.34
CA HIS A 993 -16.32 20.52 23.23
C HIS A 993 -16.80 21.74 22.45
N THR A 994 -16.37 21.91 21.19
CA THR A 994 -16.85 23.00 20.32
C THR A 994 -18.33 22.87 19.97
N GLU A 995 -18.82 21.69 19.55
CA GLU A 995 -20.26 21.53 19.28
C GLU A 995 -21.12 21.58 20.55
N GLN A 996 -20.60 21.12 21.71
CA GLN A 996 -21.26 21.36 22.99
C GLN A 996 -21.35 22.86 23.33
N GLY A 997 -20.27 23.63 23.11
CA GLY A 997 -20.26 25.08 23.30
C GLY A 997 -21.26 25.79 22.39
N LEU A 998 -21.34 25.38 21.13
CA LEU A 998 -22.34 25.87 20.17
C LEU A 998 -23.77 25.51 20.58
N LEU A 999 -24.00 24.32 21.17
CA LEU A 999 -25.30 23.92 21.71
C LEU A 999 -25.70 24.76 22.93
N ALA A 1000 -24.78 24.98 23.87
CA ALA A 1000 -24.99 25.90 25.00
C ALA A 1000 -25.30 27.32 24.53
N GLN A 1001 -24.57 27.82 23.52
CA GLN A 1001 -24.82 29.14 22.91
C GLN A 1001 -26.21 29.21 22.27
N ALA A 1002 -26.63 28.18 21.52
CA ALA A 1002 -27.97 28.10 20.91
C ALA A 1002 -29.10 28.05 21.96
N GLN A 1003 -28.84 27.42 23.11
CA GLN A 1003 -29.74 27.41 24.28
C GLN A 1003 -29.70 28.73 25.09
N SER A 1004 -29.03 29.78 24.61
CA SER A 1004 -28.86 31.05 25.33
C SER A 1004 -28.10 30.93 26.68
N ARG A 1005 -27.14 30.00 26.76
CA ARG A 1005 -26.23 29.79 27.91
C ARG A 1005 -24.78 30.18 27.55
N PRO A 1006 -24.48 31.48 27.34
CA PRO A 1006 -23.19 31.89 26.78
C PRO A 1006 -21.99 31.70 27.73
N HIS A 1007 -22.19 31.73 29.05
CA HIS A 1007 -21.09 31.46 30.00
C HIS A 1007 -20.66 29.98 29.97
N ASP A 1008 -21.62 29.05 29.90
CA ASP A 1008 -21.32 27.63 29.73
C ASP A 1008 -20.62 27.38 28.38
N ALA A 1009 -21.04 28.10 27.33
CA ALA A 1009 -20.38 28.06 26.03
C ALA A 1009 -18.93 28.56 26.07
N MET A 1010 -18.64 29.65 26.80
CA MET A 1010 -17.27 30.15 26.97
C MET A 1010 -16.36 29.10 27.63
N GLU A 1011 -16.81 28.47 28.71
CA GLU A 1011 -16.04 27.44 29.41
C GLU A 1011 -15.73 26.24 28.48
N LEU A 1012 -16.72 25.78 27.71
CA LEU A 1012 -16.55 24.71 26.73
C LEU A 1012 -15.61 25.08 25.57
N PHE A 1013 -15.65 26.31 25.07
CA PHE A 1013 -14.67 26.78 24.08
C PHE A 1013 -13.26 26.93 24.67
N GLU A 1014 -13.12 27.30 25.93
CA GLU A 1014 -11.82 27.31 26.62
C GLU A 1014 -11.27 25.89 26.81
N GLU A 1015 -12.11 24.92 27.16
CA GLU A 1015 -11.73 23.49 27.22
C GLU A 1015 -11.26 22.97 25.86
N ALA A 1016 -11.96 23.30 24.77
CA ALA A 1016 -11.52 22.98 23.42
C ALA A 1016 -10.13 23.54 23.10
N LEU A 1017 -9.88 24.83 23.42
CA LEU A 1017 -8.59 25.49 23.15
C LEU A 1017 -7.44 25.06 24.08
N VAL A 1018 -7.74 24.41 25.22
CA VAL A 1018 -6.72 23.74 26.05
C VAL A 1018 -6.19 22.46 25.39
N ARG A 1019 -7.04 21.79 24.60
CA ARG A 1019 -6.69 20.59 23.81
C ARG A 1019 -6.02 20.96 22.49
N ASP A 1020 -6.71 21.76 21.66
CA ASP A 1020 -6.24 22.26 20.36
C ASP A 1020 -6.23 23.80 20.34
N PRO A 1021 -5.07 24.45 20.57
CA PRO A 1021 -4.96 25.91 20.63
C PRO A 1021 -5.26 26.64 19.31
N ASP A 1022 -5.16 25.97 18.17
CA ASP A 1022 -5.36 26.54 16.84
C ASP A 1022 -6.75 26.17 16.26
N HIS A 1023 -7.63 25.62 17.09
CA HIS A 1023 -8.98 25.19 16.70
C HIS A 1023 -9.84 26.37 16.22
N VAL A 1024 -10.02 26.48 14.90
CA VAL A 1024 -10.65 27.62 14.22
C VAL A 1024 -12.00 28.01 14.81
N LYS A 1025 -12.93 27.06 14.91
CA LYS A 1025 -14.33 27.34 15.26
C LYS A 1025 -14.48 27.78 16.73
N ALA A 1026 -13.93 27.03 17.67
CA ALA A 1026 -13.82 27.42 19.08
C ALA A 1026 -13.20 28.81 19.27
N THR A 1027 -12.10 29.11 18.57
CA THR A 1027 -11.43 30.42 18.66
C THR A 1027 -12.35 31.56 18.22
N VAL A 1028 -13.02 31.40 17.06
CA VAL A 1028 -13.96 32.40 16.54
C VAL A 1028 -15.17 32.58 17.45
N CYS A 1029 -15.75 31.49 17.97
CA CYS A 1029 -16.90 31.57 18.88
C CYS A 1029 -16.54 32.22 20.22
N LEU A 1030 -15.42 31.83 20.84
CA LEU A 1030 -14.95 32.45 22.08
C LEU A 1030 -14.62 33.94 21.89
N ALA A 1031 -13.93 34.30 20.80
CA ALA A 1031 -13.59 35.68 20.52
C ALA A 1031 -14.84 36.56 20.28
N ASN A 1032 -15.88 36.03 19.63
CA ASN A 1032 -17.15 36.74 19.48
C ASN A 1032 -17.84 36.98 20.84
N LEU A 1033 -17.86 36.00 21.76
CA LEU A 1033 -18.41 36.17 23.11
C LEU A 1033 -17.61 37.18 23.95
N LEU A 1034 -16.28 37.17 23.84
CA LEU A 1034 -15.41 38.18 24.46
C LEU A 1034 -15.67 39.60 23.92
N LEU A 1035 -15.99 39.73 22.63
CA LEU A 1035 -16.39 41.01 22.02
C LEU A 1035 -17.80 41.43 22.43
N ASP A 1036 -18.72 40.50 22.64
CA ASP A 1036 -20.06 40.80 23.16
C ASP A 1036 -20.01 41.30 24.62
N ILE A 1037 -19.04 40.83 25.43
CA ILE A 1037 -18.71 41.40 26.75
C ILE A 1037 -18.15 42.82 26.62
N TRP A 1038 -17.24 43.06 25.66
CA TRP A 1038 -16.75 44.42 25.38
C TRP A 1038 -17.88 45.39 25.00
N GLU A 1039 -18.79 44.96 24.11
CA GLU A 1039 -19.94 45.73 23.62
C GLU A 1039 -21.09 45.86 24.65
N ARG A 1040 -20.95 45.27 25.84
CA ARG A 1040 -22.00 45.19 26.88
C ARG A 1040 -23.29 44.46 26.45
N LYS A 1041 -23.20 43.60 25.43
CA LYS A 1041 -24.28 42.65 25.05
C LYS A 1041 -24.39 41.48 26.04
N MET A 1042 -23.31 41.18 26.75
CA MET A 1042 -23.22 40.08 27.72
C MET A 1042 -22.52 40.58 29.00
N PRO A 1043 -22.99 40.20 30.21
CA PRO A 1043 -22.27 40.48 31.45
C PRO A 1043 -20.99 39.64 31.53
N LEU A 1044 -19.97 40.14 32.24
CA LEU A 1044 -18.70 39.42 32.40
C LEU A 1044 -18.83 38.15 33.26
N ASN A 1045 -19.55 38.27 34.38
CA ASN A 1045 -19.80 37.17 35.31
C ASN A 1045 -21.18 36.57 35.03
N ARG A 1046 -21.35 35.29 35.35
CA ARG A 1046 -22.69 34.68 35.48
C ARG A 1046 -23.51 35.57 36.44
N PRO A 1047 -24.74 35.98 36.10
CA PRO A 1047 -25.55 36.80 37.01
C PRO A 1047 -25.82 36.01 38.30
N ASP A 1048 -25.52 36.60 39.45
CA ASP A 1048 -25.83 36.01 40.74
C ASP A 1048 -27.36 35.88 40.89
N ALA A 1049 -27.81 34.81 41.56
CA ALA A 1049 -29.24 34.52 41.70
C ALA A 1049 -30.04 35.64 42.39
N ASP A 1050 -29.36 36.49 43.17
CA ASP A 1050 -29.95 37.65 43.85
C ASP A 1050 -30.20 38.86 42.90
N ASP A 1051 -29.39 39.04 41.84
CA ASP A 1051 -29.57 40.15 40.88
C ASP A 1051 -30.79 39.92 39.98
N LEU A 1052 -31.07 38.66 39.63
CA LEU A 1052 -32.31 38.27 38.91
C LEU A 1052 -33.57 38.64 39.70
N HIS A 1053 -33.51 38.58 41.04
CA HIS A 1053 -34.61 39.05 41.89
C HIS A 1053 -34.75 40.58 41.91
N ALA A 1054 -33.66 41.34 41.72
CA ALA A 1054 -33.71 42.80 41.61
C ALA A 1054 -34.32 43.25 40.27
N GLU A 1055 -33.92 42.64 39.15
CA GLU A 1055 -34.49 42.95 37.83
C GLU A 1055 -35.98 42.55 37.75
N MET A 1056 -36.36 41.36 38.25
CA MET A 1056 -37.78 41.00 38.35
C MET A 1056 -38.58 41.95 39.26
N SER A 1057 -37.98 42.51 40.32
CA SER A 1057 -38.66 43.45 41.22
C SER A 1057 -38.89 44.83 40.59
N THR A 1058 -38.08 45.26 39.63
CA THR A 1058 -38.25 46.55 38.95
C THR A 1058 -39.32 46.53 37.85
N LEU A 1059 -39.69 45.35 37.34
CA LEU A 1059 -40.77 45.18 36.35
C LEU A 1059 -42.19 45.19 36.94
N TYR A 1060 -42.34 45.15 38.27
CA TYR A 1060 -43.65 45.00 38.95
C TYR A 1060 -44.01 46.15 39.92
N LEU A 1061 -43.92 47.42 39.49
CA LEU A 1061 -44.49 48.56 40.23
C LEU A 1061 -45.08 49.63 39.27
N PRO A 1062 -46.42 49.76 39.15
CA PRO A 1062 -47.02 50.83 38.36
C PRO A 1062 -46.94 52.18 39.09
N ALA A 1063 -46.57 53.22 38.35
CA ALA A 1063 -46.38 54.56 38.91
C ALA A 1063 -47.71 55.21 39.33
N THR A 1064 -47.88 55.47 40.64
CA THR A 1064 -48.80 56.49 41.15
C THR A 1064 -48.05 57.52 41.96
N ALA A 1065 -48.03 58.76 41.46
CA ALA A 1065 -47.35 59.87 42.10
C ALA A 1065 -48.06 60.34 43.38
N GLN A 1066 -47.29 60.69 44.43
CA GLN A 1066 -47.71 61.70 45.41
C GLN A 1066 -46.52 62.39 46.09
N LYS A 1067 -46.80 63.53 46.73
CA LYS A 1067 -45.84 64.62 46.99
C LYS A 1067 -45.29 64.61 48.42
N SER A 1068 -44.09 65.19 48.57
CA SER A 1068 -43.64 65.99 49.74
C SER A 1068 -43.43 65.22 51.06
N THR A 1069 -42.64 65.65 52.05
CA THR A 1069 -42.01 66.94 52.42
C THR A 1069 -40.64 66.74 53.12
N ALA A 1070 -39.77 67.78 53.09
CA ALA A 1070 -38.83 68.26 54.13
C ALA A 1070 -38.24 67.29 55.19
N THR A 1071 -36.96 67.40 55.61
CA THR A 1071 -36.46 68.59 56.36
C THR A 1071 -34.92 68.68 56.40
N LEU A 1072 -34.39 69.92 56.46
CA LEU A 1072 -32.97 70.31 56.55
C LEU A 1072 -32.23 69.88 57.84
N ASN A 1073 -30.90 69.71 57.72
CA ASN A 1073 -29.85 70.38 58.52
C ASN A 1073 -28.44 69.97 58.00
N LYS A 1074 -27.37 70.80 57.95
CA LYS A 1074 -27.26 72.27 58.10
C LYS A 1074 -25.91 72.80 57.53
N ILE A 1075 -26.04 73.70 56.56
CA ILE A 1075 -25.10 74.67 55.94
C ILE A 1075 -23.85 75.12 56.75
N GLN A 1076 -22.68 75.25 56.08
CA GLN A 1076 -21.83 76.47 56.02
C GLN A 1076 -20.78 76.39 54.87
N ARG A 1077 -20.94 77.19 53.78
CA ARG A 1077 -20.23 78.46 53.40
C ARG A 1077 -18.78 78.25 52.87
N SER A 1078 -18.30 78.87 51.77
CA SER A 1078 -18.92 79.78 50.77
C SER A 1078 -17.98 80.10 49.57
N MET A 1079 -18.49 80.03 48.32
CA MET A 1079 -18.39 80.96 47.14
C MET A 1079 -17.08 81.76 46.82
N PRO A 1080 -16.86 82.25 45.56
CA PRO A 1080 -17.34 81.81 44.23
C PRO A 1080 -16.29 81.88 43.06
N SER A 1081 -16.57 81.28 41.89
CA SER A 1081 -16.53 81.96 40.57
C SER A 1081 -17.02 81.02 39.43
N LYS A 1082 -17.13 81.52 38.19
CA LYS A 1082 -18.02 80.98 37.15
C LYS A 1082 -17.34 80.04 36.14
N GLY A 1083 -18.05 78.96 35.81
CA GLY A 1083 -18.40 78.65 34.41
C GLY A 1083 -17.67 77.48 33.75
N GLN A 1084 -18.36 76.33 33.64
CA GLN A 1084 -18.20 75.36 32.54
C GLN A 1084 -19.43 74.44 32.45
N PHE A 1085 -19.55 73.76 31.30
CA PHE A 1085 -20.72 72.97 30.89
C PHE A 1085 -20.88 71.67 31.70
N PRO A 1086 -22.10 71.10 31.81
CA PRO A 1086 -22.30 69.82 32.47
C PRO A 1086 -21.86 68.67 31.54
N ALA A 1087 -20.77 68.00 31.89
CA ALA A 1087 -20.49 66.65 31.42
C ALA A 1087 -21.25 65.67 32.31
N THR A 1088 -21.89 64.66 31.72
CA THR A 1088 -22.48 63.53 32.44
C THR A 1088 -21.65 62.28 32.17
N ASP A 1089 -20.49 62.20 32.83
CA ASP A 1089 -19.81 60.93 33.00
C ASP A 1089 -20.44 60.19 34.19
N VAL A 1090 -20.95 59.00 33.93
CA VAL A 1090 -21.13 58.00 34.98
C VAL A 1090 -19.77 57.33 35.11
N GLU A 1091 -19.11 57.49 36.25
CA GLU A 1091 -17.87 56.77 36.56
C GLU A 1091 -18.14 55.26 36.47
N GLU A 1092 -17.69 54.60 35.39
CA GLU A 1092 -17.66 53.14 35.34
C GLU A 1092 -16.68 52.66 36.41
N ASP A 1093 -17.05 51.63 37.18
CA ASP A 1093 -16.12 50.98 38.10
C ASP A 1093 -14.85 50.57 37.33
N GLU A 1094 -13.71 51.17 37.68
CA GLU A 1094 -12.39 50.92 37.09
C GLU A 1094 -12.09 49.42 36.80
N PRO A 1095 -12.38 48.45 37.71
CA PRO A 1095 -12.20 47.03 37.41
C PRO A 1095 -13.12 46.47 36.31
N LYS A 1096 -14.37 46.98 36.16
CA LYS A 1096 -15.30 46.52 35.11
C LYS A 1096 -14.84 46.98 33.73
N LEU A 1097 -14.35 48.22 33.64
CA LEU A 1097 -13.75 48.75 32.40
C LEU A 1097 -12.47 47.98 32.04
N LEU A 1098 -11.59 47.72 33.01
CA LEU A 1098 -10.36 46.96 32.80
C LEU A 1098 -10.63 45.53 32.27
N ASN A 1099 -11.63 44.84 32.83
CA ASN A 1099 -12.01 43.50 32.38
C ASN A 1099 -12.58 43.49 30.95
N ARG A 1100 -13.36 44.52 30.57
CA ARG A 1100 -13.85 44.66 29.19
C ARG A 1100 -12.71 44.90 28.20
N ILE A 1101 -11.73 45.74 28.54
CA ILE A 1101 -10.51 45.95 27.74
C ILE A 1101 -9.74 44.63 27.60
N ALA A 1102 -9.57 43.88 28.69
CA ALA A 1102 -8.90 42.58 28.67
C ALA A 1102 -9.62 41.55 27.78
N ALA A 1103 -10.96 41.54 27.75
CA ALA A 1103 -11.74 40.69 26.86
C ALA A 1103 -11.50 41.02 25.37
N ARG A 1104 -11.57 42.31 25.01
CA ARG A 1104 -11.26 42.79 23.65
C ARG A 1104 -9.83 42.42 23.23
N ASP A 1105 -8.85 42.71 24.08
CA ASP A 1105 -7.43 42.50 23.76
C ASP A 1105 -7.10 41.00 23.66
N ARG A 1106 -7.78 40.14 24.46
CA ARG A 1106 -7.72 38.69 24.31
C ARG A 1106 -8.34 38.22 23.00
N ALA A 1107 -9.51 38.74 22.61
CA ALA A 1107 -10.15 38.42 21.34
C ALA A 1107 -9.25 38.79 20.15
N TYR A 1108 -8.67 39.99 20.14
CA TYR A 1108 -7.67 40.41 19.15
C TYR A 1108 -6.44 39.49 19.13
N GLY A 1109 -5.89 39.16 20.30
CA GLY A 1109 -4.72 38.28 20.41
C GLY A 1109 -4.97 36.87 19.85
N LEU A 1110 -6.14 36.30 20.12
CA LEU A 1110 -6.57 35.00 19.58
C LEU A 1110 -6.77 35.07 18.06
N LEU A 1111 -7.60 36.01 17.58
CA LEU A 1111 -7.95 36.10 16.16
C LEU A 1111 -6.77 36.51 15.27
N SER A 1112 -5.91 37.44 15.72
CA SER A 1112 -4.70 37.82 14.98
C SER A 1112 -3.62 36.73 15.03
N ALA A 1113 -3.65 35.79 15.98
CA ALA A 1113 -2.81 34.61 15.92
C ALA A 1113 -3.38 33.61 14.90
N LEU A 1114 -4.67 33.29 15.02
CA LEU A 1114 -5.36 32.32 14.18
C LEU A 1114 -5.30 32.65 12.68
N THR A 1115 -5.52 33.91 12.30
CA THR A 1115 -5.54 34.36 10.90
C THR A 1115 -4.15 34.53 10.27
N LYS A 1116 -3.09 34.72 11.06
CA LYS A 1116 -1.70 34.97 10.57
C LYS A 1116 -0.73 33.81 10.77
N ARG A 1117 -1.04 32.89 11.68
CA ARG A 1117 -0.19 31.78 12.12
C ARG A 1117 -0.90 30.44 12.15
N GLY A 1118 -2.24 30.43 12.23
CA GLY A 1118 -3.05 29.23 12.29
C GLY A 1118 -3.61 28.83 10.92
N THR A 1119 -4.53 27.88 10.96
CA THR A 1119 -5.18 27.27 9.78
C THR A 1119 -6.37 28.07 9.24
N ALA A 1120 -6.68 29.25 9.80
CA ALA A 1120 -7.86 30.04 9.44
C ALA A 1120 -7.58 31.19 8.44
N TRP A 1121 -6.54 31.06 7.62
CA TRP A 1121 -6.13 32.08 6.66
C TRP A 1121 -7.17 32.30 5.54
N ASP A 1122 -7.93 31.26 5.21
CA ASP A 1122 -9.06 31.21 4.27
C ASP A 1122 -10.44 31.29 4.94
N SER A 1123 -10.50 31.42 6.28
CA SER A 1123 -11.76 31.45 7.02
C SER A 1123 -12.35 32.86 7.10
N SER A 1124 -13.34 33.15 6.25
CA SER A 1124 -14.11 34.40 6.26
C SER A 1124 -14.65 34.74 7.66
N GLU A 1125 -15.17 33.76 8.41
CA GLU A 1125 -15.68 33.95 9.78
C GLU A 1125 -14.59 34.44 10.75
N ALA A 1126 -13.34 33.98 10.60
CA ALA A 1126 -12.22 34.42 11.43
C ALA A 1126 -11.79 35.85 11.09
N TRP A 1127 -11.75 36.20 9.80
CA TRP A 1127 -11.46 37.56 9.35
C TRP A 1127 -12.60 38.54 9.69
N TYR A 1128 -13.85 38.12 9.61
CA TYR A 1128 -15.00 38.90 10.08
C TYR A 1128 -14.92 39.18 11.58
N ALA A 1129 -14.65 38.15 12.40
CA ALA A 1129 -14.46 38.34 13.83
C ALA A 1129 -13.25 39.25 14.14
N LEU A 1130 -12.16 39.14 13.37
CA LEU A 1130 -11.01 40.06 13.48
C LEU A 1130 -11.40 41.50 13.13
N SER A 1131 -12.28 41.72 12.14
CA SER A 1131 -12.78 43.06 11.79
C SER A 1131 -13.44 43.75 12.99
N ARG A 1132 -14.30 43.04 13.75
CA ARG A 1132 -14.91 43.54 14.99
C ARG A 1132 -13.87 44.00 16.02
N THR A 1133 -12.72 43.31 16.10
CA THR A 1133 -11.64 43.74 17.01
C THR A 1133 -10.98 45.05 16.58
N HIS A 1134 -10.80 45.27 15.27
CA HIS A 1134 -10.27 46.54 14.73
C HIS A 1134 -11.26 47.69 14.92
N GLU A 1135 -12.56 47.45 14.74
CA GLU A 1135 -13.64 48.40 15.07
C GLU A 1135 -13.61 48.76 16.57
N ALA A 1136 -13.55 47.76 17.46
CA ALA A 1136 -13.42 47.93 18.91
C ALA A 1136 -12.11 48.62 19.37
N SER A 1137 -11.11 48.69 18.49
CA SER A 1137 -9.85 49.41 18.69
C SER A 1137 -9.80 50.79 18.01
N GLY A 1138 -10.78 51.13 17.16
CA GLY A 1138 -10.83 52.38 16.40
C GLY A 1138 -9.90 52.44 15.18
N ASP A 1139 -9.37 51.31 14.71
CA ASP A 1139 -8.41 51.22 13.60
C ASP A 1139 -9.15 51.09 12.25
N ILE A 1140 -9.72 52.21 11.79
CA ILE A 1140 -10.63 52.26 10.63
C ILE A 1140 -9.96 51.85 9.30
N GLU A 1141 -8.64 52.05 9.17
CA GLU A 1141 -7.91 51.69 7.95
C GLU A 1141 -7.79 50.16 7.84
N LYS A 1142 -7.26 49.48 8.88
CA LYS A 1142 -7.19 48.02 8.89
C LYS A 1142 -8.55 47.35 8.93
N LEU A 1143 -9.55 47.97 9.56
CA LEU A 1143 -10.93 47.51 9.52
C LEU A 1143 -11.43 47.34 8.07
N LYS A 1144 -11.16 48.31 7.20
CA LYS A 1144 -11.57 48.24 5.79
C LYS A 1144 -10.81 47.17 5.02
N GLU A 1145 -9.50 47.06 5.23
CA GLU A 1145 -8.66 46.03 4.60
C GLU A 1145 -9.16 44.62 4.96
N VAL A 1146 -9.36 44.36 6.26
CA VAL A 1146 -9.85 43.07 6.77
C VAL A 1146 -11.28 42.76 6.31
N LEU A 1147 -12.16 43.77 6.21
CA LEU A 1147 -13.52 43.58 5.70
C LEU A 1147 -13.53 43.26 4.20
N TRP A 1148 -12.71 43.92 3.38
CA TRP A 1148 -12.60 43.58 1.96
C TRP A 1148 -12.07 42.16 1.75
N TRP A 1149 -11.02 41.78 2.48
CA TRP A 1149 -10.52 40.41 2.47
C TRP A 1149 -11.57 39.37 2.90
N CYS A 1150 -12.34 39.68 3.94
CA CYS A 1150 -13.46 38.84 4.38
C CYS A 1150 -14.52 38.64 3.28
N VAL A 1151 -14.85 39.70 2.52
CA VAL A 1151 -15.80 39.61 1.39
C VAL A 1151 -15.22 38.75 0.27
N GLU A 1152 -13.95 38.94 -0.11
CA GLU A 1152 -13.29 38.12 -1.13
C GLU A 1152 -13.24 36.62 -0.78
N LEU A 1153 -13.17 36.28 0.52
CA LEU A 1153 -13.24 34.90 1.01
C LEU A 1153 -14.67 34.36 0.99
N GLU A 1154 -15.65 35.12 1.48
CA GLU A 1154 -17.04 34.66 1.55
C GLU A 1154 -17.68 34.50 0.16
N ASP A 1155 -17.38 35.41 -0.78
CA ASP A 1155 -17.86 35.36 -2.18
C ASP A 1155 -17.40 34.10 -2.94
N ARG A 1156 -16.39 33.39 -2.42
CA ARG A 1156 -15.79 32.19 -3.03
C ARG A 1156 -15.76 31.00 -2.08
N ARG A 1157 -16.55 31.04 -1.01
CA ARG A 1157 -16.60 30.01 0.04
C ARG A 1157 -17.45 28.82 -0.40
N PRO A 1158 -16.92 27.59 -0.42
CA PRO A 1158 -17.70 26.39 -0.69
C PRO A 1158 -18.63 26.06 0.50
N ILE A 1159 -19.73 25.33 0.23
CA ILE A 1159 -20.72 24.93 1.25
C ILE A 1159 -20.10 24.13 2.42
N ARG A 1160 -19.01 23.40 2.13
CA ARG A 1160 -18.13 22.75 3.11
C ARG A 1160 -16.69 23.03 2.70
N HIS A 1161 -15.84 23.30 3.67
CA HIS A 1161 -14.41 23.63 3.48
C HIS A 1161 -13.66 22.56 2.64
N TRP A 1162 -12.68 22.97 1.84
CA TRP A 1162 -11.92 22.11 0.91
C TRP A 1162 -11.33 20.85 1.57
N SER A 1163 -10.84 20.98 2.82
CA SER A 1163 -10.34 19.85 3.62
C SER A 1163 -11.37 18.73 3.91
N ASN A 1164 -12.64 18.92 3.56
CA ASN A 1164 -13.65 17.87 3.66
C ASN A 1164 -13.66 16.91 2.45
N ILE A 1165 -12.78 17.04 1.46
CA ILE A 1165 -12.66 16.03 0.39
C ILE A 1165 -12.13 14.68 0.95
N GLY A 1166 -11.30 14.73 1.98
CA GLY A 1166 -10.85 13.56 2.75
C GLY A 1166 -9.40 13.64 3.22
N SER A 1167 -8.95 12.63 3.97
CA SER A 1167 -7.56 12.48 4.43
C SER A 1167 -6.56 12.31 3.28
N GLY A 1168 -5.33 12.81 3.50
CA GLY A 1168 -4.30 12.88 2.46
C GLY A 1168 -4.67 13.86 1.34
N LEU A 1169 -5.11 15.07 1.72
CA LEU A 1169 -5.84 16.04 0.89
C LEU A 1169 -5.26 16.27 -0.52
N TYR A 1170 -3.93 16.35 -0.65
CA TYR A 1170 -3.21 16.62 -1.92
C TYR A 1170 -2.78 15.37 -2.69
N VAL A 1171 -3.23 14.17 -2.30
CA VAL A 1171 -2.90 12.89 -2.95
C VAL A 1171 -4.19 12.11 -3.25
N LEU A 1172 -4.41 11.80 -4.53
CA LEU A 1172 -5.55 10.98 -4.97
C LEU A 1172 -5.50 9.57 -4.34
#